data_AF-A0A9D5CC21-F1
#
_entry.id   AF-A0A9D5CC21-F1
#
_cell.length_a   1.000
_cell.length_b   1.000
_cell.length_c   1.000
_cell.angle_alpha   90.00
_cell.angle_beta   90.00
_cell.angle_gamma   90.00
#
_symmetry.space_group_name_H-M   'P 1'
#
loop_
_entity.id
_entity.type
_entity.pdbx_description
1 polymer ?
#
loop_
_entity_poly.entity_id
_entity_poly.type
_entity_poly.pdbx_seq_one_letter_code
_entity_poly.pdbx_strand_id
1 'polypeptide(L)'
;MASSSVVKALLRNPSAIRARTQAQELHAQLLKVSDHPSNAGAILPVYSSLGLPHDAHRVFSSLPFTSTLSFISIIRVSASHGLFHRAISLFVQMRASGARTDHNIFPSVLKSCAALRDPKLISSIHGVVIVLGFVSDLYTGNALMNAYSKLADSLVVKKVFDEMPNRDLVSWNTVIAGNAESGFYEEALEMVRELSVSGSKPDSFTLSSVLPIFAEYVNVSKGMEIHGFAVRHMFDTDVFVGSSLIDMYANCTKVEYSHRVFELLPEPDAISWNSVIAGSVQNGLFDEGLRLFRRMLLAKIKPMPVTFSSIMPACAHLTTLHLGKQLHGYVIRGGFDDNVFVASAIVDMYAKCGNIETARYIFDGMKALDMVSWTAMIMGMTRDYGIVPCLEHYAAVADLLGRAGKLEEAYRFVSNMHIKPTASVWSTLLGACRVHKNAKLAEKVADKIFALEPKNMGYHVLMSNIYSAAGRWREAANLRIMMKDKGMRKQPACSWIEVKSKVHAFVAHDKSHPYYDKIMETLEVLLEQMEHAGYVPNTEDILHDVEEEQKRDLLCGHSERLAIAFGIISTPPGTTIRVTKNLRVYLCEKLALVNEMYFVITLDRTTAGPIIIACKKGGTSIEDLAEKFPDMIIKVPIDVFKGITDEYAAKVVYGLAPMVADMNTSIEQVKKLYKLFCECDCTLLEINLIAETADNLLVAADAKLNFDDNAAFRRKEIFALRDSSQEDPRELES
;
A
#
# COMPACT_ATOMS: atom_id res chain seq x y z
N MET A 1 0.10 5.82 -67.79
CA MET A 1 1.08 4.75 -67.41
C MET A 1 2.33 5.29 -66.72
N ALA A 2 2.86 6.48 -67.06
CA ALA A 2 4.08 7.02 -66.44
C ALA A 2 3.99 7.42 -64.94
N SER A 3 2.80 7.74 -64.40
CA SER A 3 2.68 8.11 -62.96
C SER A 3 2.72 6.90 -62.01
N SER A 4 2.39 5.69 -62.49
CA SER A 4 2.35 4.48 -61.66
C SER A 4 3.75 3.95 -61.31
N SER A 5 4.75 4.14 -62.20
CA SER A 5 6.13 3.71 -61.95
C SER A 5 6.85 4.58 -60.93
N VAL A 6 6.63 5.90 -60.95
CA VAL A 6 7.21 6.87 -60.00
C VAL A 6 6.68 6.64 -58.58
N VAL A 7 5.37 6.43 -58.43
CA VAL A 7 4.73 6.11 -57.14
C VAL A 7 5.25 4.79 -56.55
N LYS A 8 5.43 3.75 -57.39
CA LYS A 8 6.04 2.48 -56.96
C LYS A 8 7.51 2.61 -56.56
N ALA A 9 8.28 3.49 -57.21
CA ALA A 9 9.68 3.75 -56.85
C ALA A 9 9.80 4.50 -55.51
N LEU A 10 8.94 5.50 -55.26
CA LEU A 10 8.90 6.25 -54.00
C LEU A 10 8.44 5.41 -52.80
N LEU A 11 7.48 4.49 -53.00
CA LEU A 11 7.07 3.53 -51.96
C LEU A 11 8.17 2.51 -51.61
N ARG A 12 9.07 2.20 -52.56
CA ARG A 12 10.23 1.32 -52.32
C ARG A 12 11.39 2.01 -51.61
N ASN A 13 11.41 3.35 -51.58
CA ASN A 13 12.43 4.12 -50.87
C ASN A 13 11.81 5.21 -49.96
N PRO A 14 11.18 4.82 -48.84
CA PRO A 14 10.48 5.74 -47.93
C PRO A 14 11.35 6.88 -47.37
N SER A 15 12.67 6.66 -47.27
CA SER A 15 13.64 7.63 -46.74
C SER A 15 13.90 8.82 -47.67
N ALA A 16 13.44 8.77 -48.92
CA ALA A 16 13.49 9.90 -49.85
C ALA A 16 12.47 11.00 -49.52
N ILE A 17 11.44 10.70 -48.72
CA ILE A 17 10.39 11.65 -48.33
C ILE A 17 10.76 12.26 -46.98
N ARG A 18 11.02 13.57 -46.96
CA ARG A 18 11.54 14.28 -45.77
C ARG A 18 10.58 15.31 -45.19
N ALA A 19 9.48 15.61 -45.87
CA ALA A 19 8.53 16.64 -45.46
C ALA A 19 7.08 16.11 -45.39
N ARG A 20 6.30 16.66 -44.45
CA ARG A 20 4.86 16.37 -44.29
C ARG A 20 4.06 16.60 -45.57
N THR A 21 4.37 17.68 -46.30
CA THR A 21 3.70 18.05 -47.56
C THR A 21 3.95 17.01 -48.65
N GLN A 22 5.18 16.51 -48.78
CA GLN A 22 5.53 15.44 -49.73
C GLN A 22 4.80 14.12 -49.42
N ALA A 23 4.66 13.79 -48.13
CA ALA A 23 3.88 12.61 -47.71
C ALA A 23 2.38 12.79 -47.98
N GLN A 24 1.82 13.99 -47.81
CA GLN A 24 0.43 14.31 -48.14
C GLN A 24 0.17 14.31 -49.65
N GLU A 25 1.11 14.83 -50.45
CA GLU A 25 1.05 14.78 -51.91
C GLU A 25 1.08 13.35 -52.43
N LEU A 26 1.98 12.51 -51.90
CA LEU A 26 2.04 11.09 -52.23
C LEU A 26 0.74 10.36 -51.82
N HIS A 27 0.19 10.68 -50.66
CA HIS A 27 -1.09 10.14 -50.21
C HIS A 27 -2.23 10.53 -51.18
N ALA A 28 -2.33 11.80 -51.58
CA ALA A 28 -3.33 12.28 -52.52
C ALA A 28 -3.16 11.68 -53.93
N GLN A 29 -1.91 11.47 -54.37
CA GLN A 29 -1.62 10.81 -55.65
C GLN A 29 -1.97 9.31 -55.62
N LEU A 30 -1.73 8.61 -54.51
CA LEU A 30 -2.13 7.21 -54.34
C LEU A 30 -3.64 7.06 -54.44
N LEU A 31 -4.41 7.93 -53.79
CA LEU A 31 -5.88 7.95 -53.88
C LEU A 31 -6.40 8.21 -55.29
N LYS A 32 -5.64 8.92 -56.14
CA LYS A 32 -6.00 9.23 -57.54
C LYS A 32 -5.58 8.15 -58.54
N VAL A 33 -4.55 7.36 -58.25
CA VAL A 33 -3.91 6.43 -59.22
C VAL A 33 -4.36 4.98 -59.03
N SER A 34 -4.88 4.58 -57.87
CA SER A 34 -5.18 3.18 -57.58
C SER A 34 -6.66 2.81 -57.71
N ASP A 35 -6.99 1.97 -58.70
CA ASP A 35 -8.20 1.12 -58.70
C ASP A 35 -8.12 -0.03 -57.66
N HIS A 36 -7.03 -0.14 -56.90
CA HIS A 36 -6.85 -1.14 -55.85
C HIS A 36 -6.39 -0.52 -54.50
N PRO A 37 -7.21 -0.60 -53.42
CA PRO A 37 -6.94 -0.02 -52.09
C PRO A 37 -5.73 -0.58 -51.32
N SER A 38 -5.07 -1.64 -51.81
CA SER A 38 -3.99 -2.33 -51.10
C SER A 38 -2.70 -1.51 -50.96
N ASN A 39 -2.47 -0.52 -51.83
CA ASN A 39 -1.25 0.29 -51.81
C ASN A 39 -1.28 1.47 -50.82
N ALA A 40 -2.46 1.85 -50.29
CA ALA A 40 -2.57 2.92 -49.31
C ALA A 40 -1.98 2.53 -47.94
N GLY A 41 -1.94 1.24 -47.61
CA GLY A 41 -1.23 0.74 -46.42
C GLY A 41 0.29 0.96 -46.46
N ALA A 42 0.88 1.10 -47.65
CA ALA A 42 2.33 1.27 -47.83
C ALA A 42 2.83 2.67 -47.47
N ILE A 43 1.93 3.64 -47.23
CA ILE A 43 2.31 5.00 -46.80
C ILE A 43 2.42 5.16 -45.28
N LEU A 44 1.86 4.23 -44.49
CA LEU A 44 1.92 4.29 -43.03
C LEU A 44 3.36 4.27 -42.47
N PRO A 45 4.31 3.50 -43.04
CA PRO A 45 5.73 3.60 -42.68
C PRO A 45 6.35 4.97 -42.95
N VAL A 46 5.87 5.72 -43.95
CA VAL A 46 6.36 7.08 -44.27
C VAL A 46 5.91 8.08 -43.20
N TYR A 47 4.64 8.02 -42.77
CA TYR A 47 4.19 8.84 -41.65
C TYR A 47 4.87 8.45 -40.32
N SER A 48 5.25 7.17 -40.17
CA SER A 48 6.08 6.68 -39.06
C SER A 48 7.46 7.33 -39.05
N SER A 49 8.16 7.34 -40.19
CA SER A 49 9.52 7.89 -40.28
C SER A 49 9.55 9.41 -40.12
N LEU A 50 8.43 10.09 -40.40
CA LEU A 50 8.27 11.53 -40.21
C LEU A 50 7.80 11.93 -38.80
N GLY A 51 7.52 10.98 -37.91
CA GLY A 51 7.09 11.27 -36.54
C GLY A 51 5.67 11.84 -36.44
N LEU A 52 4.76 11.45 -37.34
CA LEU A 52 3.41 12.01 -37.45
C LEU A 52 2.33 10.97 -37.09
N PRO A 53 2.17 10.59 -35.80
CA PRO A 53 1.27 9.51 -35.40
C PRO A 53 -0.20 9.85 -35.67
N HIS A 54 -0.61 11.11 -35.50
CA HIS A 54 -2.00 11.54 -35.74
C HIS A 54 -2.40 11.44 -37.22
N ASP A 55 -1.52 11.84 -38.13
CA ASP A 55 -1.78 11.74 -39.56
C ASP A 55 -1.80 10.26 -39.99
N ALA A 56 -0.89 9.43 -39.46
CA ALA A 56 -0.90 7.98 -39.69
C ALA A 56 -2.23 7.33 -39.26
N HIS A 57 -2.76 7.70 -38.08
CA HIS A 57 -4.06 7.20 -37.62
C HIS A 57 -5.20 7.67 -38.53
N ARG A 58 -5.20 8.92 -38.98
CA ARG A 58 -6.22 9.43 -39.92
C ARG A 58 -6.20 8.67 -41.24
N VAL A 59 -5.00 8.41 -41.77
CA VAL A 59 -4.83 7.58 -42.98
C VAL A 59 -5.40 6.20 -42.73
N PHE A 60 -5.03 5.54 -41.63
CA PHE A 60 -5.52 4.21 -41.28
C PHE A 60 -7.05 4.14 -41.17
N SER A 61 -7.68 5.13 -40.52
CA SER A 61 -9.14 5.22 -40.38
C SER A 61 -9.86 5.51 -41.70
N SER A 62 -9.17 6.06 -42.71
CA SER A 62 -9.73 6.33 -44.04
C SER A 62 -9.62 5.15 -45.02
N LEU A 63 -8.96 4.05 -44.63
CA LEU A 63 -8.78 2.89 -45.49
C LEU A 63 -10.10 2.08 -45.60
N PRO A 64 -10.63 1.82 -46.81
CA PRO A 64 -11.86 1.05 -47.00
C PRO A 64 -11.68 -0.44 -46.68
N PHE A 65 -10.45 -0.97 -46.79
CA PHE A 65 -10.08 -2.32 -46.37
C PHE A 65 -8.76 -2.26 -45.59
N THR A 66 -8.79 -2.72 -44.35
CA THR A 66 -7.59 -2.79 -43.49
C THR A 66 -6.83 -4.09 -43.75
N SER A 67 -5.66 -3.99 -44.37
CA SER A 67 -4.77 -5.15 -44.57
C SER A 67 -3.95 -5.45 -43.30
N THR A 68 -3.44 -6.68 -43.17
CA THR A 68 -2.47 -7.05 -42.11
C THR A 68 -1.29 -6.08 -42.03
N LEU A 69 -0.72 -5.67 -43.17
CA LEU A 69 0.41 -4.74 -43.22
C LEU A 69 0.04 -3.35 -42.68
N SER A 70 -1.20 -2.92 -42.91
CA SER A 70 -1.72 -1.65 -42.39
C SER A 70 -1.81 -1.69 -40.86
N PHE A 71 -2.32 -2.79 -40.28
CA PHE A 71 -2.35 -2.98 -38.82
C PHE A 71 -0.94 -3.03 -38.22
N ILE A 72 -0.02 -3.81 -38.81
CA ILE A 72 1.36 -3.91 -38.32
C ILE A 72 2.03 -2.53 -38.29
N SER A 73 1.86 -1.76 -39.36
CA SER A 73 2.46 -0.42 -39.48
C SER A 73 1.90 0.55 -38.43
N ILE A 74 0.57 0.60 -38.24
CA ILE A 74 -0.03 1.53 -37.28
C ILE A 74 0.24 1.15 -35.83
N ILE A 75 0.32 -0.16 -35.51
CA ILE A 75 0.69 -0.64 -34.17
C ILE A 75 2.14 -0.24 -33.85
N ARG A 76 3.06 -0.41 -34.82
CA ARG A 76 4.47 0.01 -34.67
C ARG A 76 4.61 1.52 -34.48
N VAL A 77 3.86 2.32 -35.25
CA VAL A 77 3.78 3.78 -35.08
C VAL A 77 3.29 4.13 -33.68
N SER A 78 2.19 3.52 -33.23
CA SER A 78 1.59 3.78 -31.93
C SER A 78 2.56 3.45 -30.78
N ALA A 79 3.20 2.28 -30.85
CA ALA A 79 4.15 1.81 -29.85
C ALA A 79 5.44 2.65 -29.79
N SER A 80 5.92 3.17 -30.93
CA SER A 80 7.12 4.02 -30.98
C SER A 80 6.87 5.43 -30.44
N HIS A 81 5.62 5.93 -30.48
CA HIS A 81 5.24 7.27 -30.04
C HIS A 81 4.53 7.29 -28.66
N GLY A 82 4.62 6.20 -27.89
CA GLY A 82 4.07 6.15 -26.52
C GLY A 82 2.55 5.97 -26.42
N LEU A 83 1.85 5.71 -27.53
CA LEU A 83 0.40 5.48 -27.55
C LEU A 83 0.08 4.01 -27.23
N PHE A 84 0.52 3.53 -26.06
CA PHE A 84 0.54 2.10 -25.72
C PHE A 84 -0.86 1.45 -25.67
N HIS A 85 -1.84 2.10 -25.03
CA HIS A 85 -3.23 1.60 -25.01
C HIS A 85 -3.83 1.48 -26.41
N ARG A 86 -3.54 2.44 -27.30
CA ARG A 86 -4.00 2.40 -28.71
C ARG A 86 -3.32 1.28 -29.49
N ALA A 87 -2.02 1.09 -29.31
CA ALA A 87 -1.28 0.01 -29.96
C ALA A 87 -1.88 -1.37 -29.63
N ILE A 88 -2.27 -1.58 -28.37
CA ILE A 88 -2.88 -2.83 -27.90
C ILE A 88 -4.32 -2.96 -28.40
N SER A 89 -5.11 -1.88 -28.36
CA SER A 89 -6.46 -1.87 -28.94
C SER A 89 -6.46 -2.21 -30.43
N LEU A 90 -5.52 -1.66 -31.20
CA LEU A 90 -5.33 -1.95 -32.62
C LEU A 90 -4.91 -3.40 -32.86
N PHE A 91 -4.11 -4.00 -31.97
CA PHE A 91 -3.77 -5.42 -32.05
C PHE A 91 -4.99 -6.32 -31.81
N VAL A 92 -5.86 -5.97 -30.84
CA VAL A 92 -7.12 -6.68 -30.62
C VAL A 92 -8.04 -6.55 -31.83
N GLN A 93 -8.17 -5.36 -32.42
CA GLN A 93 -8.95 -5.13 -33.65
C GLN A 93 -8.40 -5.93 -34.83
N MET A 94 -7.09 -5.98 -35.01
CA MET A 94 -6.43 -6.79 -36.05
C MET A 94 -6.85 -8.25 -35.93
N ARG A 95 -6.78 -8.82 -34.72
CA ARG A 95 -7.17 -10.22 -34.48
C ARG A 95 -8.68 -10.46 -34.66
N ALA A 96 -9.52 -9.53 -34.21
CA ALA A 96 -10.97 -9.60 -34.40
C ALA A 96 -11.37 -9.55 -35.88
N SER A 97 -10.62 -8.85 -36.73
CA SER A 97 -10.83 -8.80 -38.18
C SER A 97 -10.37 -10.07 -38.93
N GLY A 98 -9.80 -11.05 -38.24
CA GLY A 98 -9.27 -12.28 -38.84
C GLY A 98 -7.96 -12.07 -39.61
N ALA A 99 -7.32 -10.91 -39.49
CA ALA A 99 -6.04 -10.64 -40.14
C ALA A 99 -4.94 -11.55 -39.55
N ARG A 100 -4.12 -12.13 -40.44
CA ARG A 100 -3.04 -13.06 -40.04
C ARG A 100 -2.00 -12.32 -39.20
N THR A 101 -1.73 -12.82 -38.00
CA THR A 101 -0.66 -12.29 -37.13
C THR A 101 0.71 -12.74 -37.65
N ASP A 102 1.66 -11.80 -37.72
CA ASP A 102 3.05 -12.03 -38.10
C ASP A 102 3.97 -11.88 -36.87
N HIS A 103 5.04 -12.67 -36.76
CA HIS A 103 6.02 -12.61 -35.66
C HIS A 103 6.57 -11.18 -35.41
N ASN A 104 6.73 -10.40 -36.48
CA ASN A 104 7.23 -9.01 -36.44
C ASN A 104 6.37 -8.01 -35.65
N ILE A 105 5.14 -8.38 -35.26
CA ILE A 105 4.24 -7.50 -34.50
C ILE A 105 4.50 -7.56 -32.99
N PHE A 106 4.93 -8.72 -32.49
CA PHE A 106 5.03 -8.96 -31.04
C PHE A 106 6.00 -8.02 -30.34
N PRO A 107 7.17 -7.66 -30.89
CA PRO A 107 8.04 -6.68 -30.26
C PRO A 107 7.36 -5.33 -29.98
N SER A 108 6.49 -4.85 -30.89
CA SER A 108 5.77 -3.58 -30.71
C SER A 108 4.62 -3.70 -29.69
N VAL A 109 3.92 -4.82 -29.70
CA VAL A 109 2.81 -5.10 -28.78
C VAL A 109 3.35 -5.33 -27.36
N LEU A 110 4.37 -6.18 -27.20
CA LEU A 110 5.01 -6.46 -25.92
C LEU A 110 5.71 -5.24 -25.34
N LYS A 111 6.36 -4.40 -26.17
CA LYS A 111 6.85 -3.08 -25.72
C LYS A 111 5.74 -2.23 -25.12
N SER A 112 4.56 -2.22 -25.73
CA SER A 112 3.41 -1.47 -25.24
C SER A 112 2.86 -2.06 -23.94
N CYS A 113 2.77 -3.39 -23.83
CA CYS A 113 2.34 -4.06 -22.61
C CYS A 113 3.32 -3.79 -21.44
N ALA A 114 4.62 -3.89 -21.71
CA ALA A 114 5.67 -3.63 -20.74
C ALA A 114 5.69 -2.17 -20.25
N ALA A 115 5.35 -1.21 -21.12
CA ALA A 115 5.22 0.18 -20.73
C ALA A 115 4.00 0.44 -19.82
N LEU A 116 2.93 -0.33 -19.97
CA LEU A 116 1.74 -0.26 -19.10
C LEU A 116 1.91 -1.00 -17.77
N ARG A 117 2.96 -1.83 -17.62
CA ARG A 117 3.26 -2.62 -16.43
C ARG A 117 2.09 -3.50 -15.95
N ASP A 118 1.29 -4.02 -16.89
CA ASP A 118 0.18 -4.93 -16.59
C ASP A 118 0.60 -6.41 -16.81
N PRO A 119 0.74 -7.20 -15.74
CA PRO A 119 1.18 -8.60 -15.84
C PRO A 119 0.15 -9.50 -16.51
N LYS A 120 -1.15 -9.21 -16.36
CA LYS A 120 -2.21 -10.00 -17.01
C LYS A 120 -2.17 -9.82 -18.51
N LEU A 121 -1.88 -8.60 -18.96
CA LEU A 121 -1.80 -8.27 -20.38
C LEU A 121 -0.60 -8.95 -21.04
N ILE A 122 0.59 -8.89 -20.41
CA ILE A 122 1.79 -9.58 -20.91
C ILE A 122 1.55 -11.09 -20.98
N SER A 123 0.97 -11.69 -19.93
CA SER A 123 0.65 -13.12 -19.90
C SER A 123 -0.37 -13.52 -20.97
N SER A 124 -1.37 -12.67 -21.23
CA SER A 124 -2.35 -12.90 -22.30
C SER A 124 -1.70 -12.88 -23.68
N ILE A 125 -0.80 -11.93 -23.94
CA ILE A 125 -0.06 -11.86 -25.21
C ILE A 125 0.92 -13.03 -25.34
N HIS A 126 1.58 -13.43 -24.25
CA HIS A 126 2.44 -14.61 -24.23
C HIS A 126 1.66 -15.89 -24.59
N GLY A 127 0.45 -16.08 -24.05
CA GLY A 127 -0.44 -17.17 -24.47
C GLY A 127 -0.77 -17.14 -25.96
N VAL A 128 -0.94 -15.95 -26.55
CA VAL A 128 -1.13 -15.79 -28.00
C VAL A 128 0.11 -16.18 -28.80
N VAL A 129 1.31 -15.83 -28.33
CA VAL A 129 2.58 -16.25 -28.95
C VAL A 129 2.69 -17.77 -28.98
N ILE A 130 2.32 -18.43 -27.87
CA ILE A 130 2.31 -19.90 -27.75
C ILE A 130 1.33 -20.54 -28.74
N VAL A 131 0.07 -20.10 -28.73
CA VAL A 131 -0.99 -20.66 -29.61
C VAL A 131 -0.65 -20.50 -31.09
N LEU A 132 0.02 -19.41 -31.46
CA LEU A 132 0.41 -19.14 -32.85
C LEU A 132 1.76 -19.76 -33.25
N GLY A 133 2.45 -20.44 -32.32
CA GLY A 133 3.70 -21.15 -32.60
C GLY A 133 4.93 -20.24 -32.76
N PHE A 134 4.90 -19.02 -32.21
CA PHE A 134 6.01 -18.06 -32.33
C PHE A 134 6.98 -18.08 -31.13
N VAL A 135 6.90 -19.09 -30.26
CA VAL A 135 7.78 -19.22 -29.07
C VAL A 135 9.25 -19.41 -29.46
N SER A 136 9.51 -20.10 -30.58
CA SER A 136 10.85 -20.35 -31.09
C SER A 136 11.46 -19.18 -31.87
N ASP A 137 10.72 -18.10 -32.07
CA ASP A 137 11.20 -16.91 -32.79
C ASP A 137 12.09 -16.04 -31.89
N LEU A 138 13.32 -15.78 -32.34
CA LEU A 138 14.34 -15.04 -31.58
C LEU A 138 13.86 -13.64 -31.17
N TYR A 139 13.24 -12.90 -32.08
CA TYR A 139 12.81 -11.52 -31.84
C TYR A 139 11.61 -11.45 -30.88
N THR A 140 10.67 -12.39 -31.01
CA THR A 140 9.53 -12.52 -30.11
C THR A 140 9.98 -12.96 -28.72
N GLY A 141 10.91 -13.93 -28.62
CA GLY A 141 11.51 -14.35 -27.34
C GLY A 141 12.24 -13.22 -26.62
N ASN A 142 13.09 -12.47 -27.33
CA ASN A 142 13.78 -11.29 -26.79
C ASN A 142 12.77 -10.22 -26.30
N ALA A 143 11.70 -9.98 -27.05
CA ALA A 143 10.66 -9.04 -26.65
C ALA A 143 9.84 -9.51 -25.43
N LEU A 144 9.59 -10.82 -25.30
CA LEU A 144 8.93 -11.41 -24.13
C LEU A 144 9.82 -11.27 -22.89
N MET A 145 11.09 -11.63 -22.98
CA MET A 145 12.05 -11.49 -21.87
C MET A 145 12.14 -10.04 -21.39
N ASN A 146 12.27 -9.07 -22.31
CA ASN A 146 12.31 -7.65 -21.96
C ASN A 146 10.96 -7.13 -21.40
N ALA A 147 9.83 -7.75 -21.77
CA ALA A 147 8.54 -7.39 -21.18
C ALA A 147 8.40 -7.91 -19.75
N TYR A 148 8.83 -9.15 -19.50
CA TYR A 148 8.81 -9.77 -18.17
C TYR A 148 9.87 -9.19 -17.23
N SER A 149 11.06 -8.83 -17.72
CA SER A 149 12.09 -8.19 -16.89
C SER A 149 11.59 -6.89 -16.25
N LYS A 150 10.78 -6.10 -16.99
CA LYS A 150 10.16 -4.87 -16.47
C LYS A 150 9.09 -5.09 -15.39
N LEU A 151 8.63 -6.32 -15.20
CA LEU A 151 7.75 -6.72 -14.10
C LEU A 151 8.52 -7.27 -12.89
N ALA A 152 9.86 -7.28 -12.95
CA ALA A 152 10.73 -7.93 -11.96
C ALA A 152 10.42 -9.44 -11.75
N ASP A 153 9.94 -10.12 -12.81
CA ASP A 153 9.67 -11.57 -12.79
C ASP A 153 10.81 -12.34 -13.46
N SER A 154 11.92 -12.46 -12.74
CA SER A 154 13.15 -13.12 -13.23
C SER A 154 12.96 -14.59 -13.58
N LEU A 155 12.05 -15.28 -12.87
CA LEU A 155 11.81 -16.71 -13.06
C LEU A 155 11.19 -16.97 -14.43
N VAL A 156 10.23 -16.13 -14.85
CA VAL A 156 9.64 -16.23 -16.19
C VAL A 156 10.62 -15.82 -17.27
N VAL A 157 11.47 -14.81 -17.04
CA VAL A 157 12.54 -14.43 -17.98
C VAL A 157 13.47 -15.60 -18.24
N LYS A 158 13.95 -16.28 -17.19
CA LYS A 158 14.81 -17.46 -17.33
C LYS A 158 14.10 -18.61 -18.05
N LYS A 159 12.84 -18.87 -17.73
CA LYS A 159 12.06 -19.92 -18.41
C LYS A 159 11.92 -19.66 -19.92
N VAL A 160 11.59 -18.43 -20.31
CA VAL A 160 11.51 -18.05 -21.73
C VAL A 160 12.88 -18.22 -22.41
N PHE A 161 13.96 -17.80 -21.74
CA PHE A 161 15.33 -17.98 -22.24
C PHE A 161 15.68 -19.46 -22.46
N ASP A 162 15.34 -20.32 -21.50
CA ASP A 162 15.61 -21.77 -21.54
C ASP A 162 14.85 -22.46 -22.68
N GLU A 163 13.63 -22.01 -22.98
CA GLU A 163 12.79 -22.53 -24.08
C GLU A 163 13.22 -22.02 -25.48
N MET A 164 14.05 -20.97 -25.57
CA MET A 164 14.53 -20.45 -26.85
C MET A 164 15.58 -21.38 -27.49
N PRO A 165 15.35 -21.87 -28.73
CA PRO A 165 16.28 -22.79 -29.40
C PRO A 165 17.54 -22.10 -29.93
N ASN A 166 17.44 -20.82 -30.27
CA ASN A 166 18.55 -19.98 -30.72
C ASN A 166 18.62 -18.75 -29.82
N ARG A 167 19.83 -18.37 -29.39
CA ARG A 167 20.08 -17.24 -28.50
C ARG A 167 21.18 -16.38 -29.08
N ASP A 168 20.95 -15.08 -29.13
CA ASP A 168 21.96 -14.11 -29.51
C ASP A 168 22.46 -13.32 -28.29
N LEU A 169 23.43 -12.43 -28.51
CA LEU A 169 23.96 -11.59 -27.43
C LEU A 169 22.87 -10.75 -26.76
N VAL A 170 21.82 -10.37 -27.49
CA VAL A 170 20.66 -9.65 -26.94
C VAL A 170 19.87 -10.55 -25.99
N SER A 171 19.64 -11.83 -26.33
CA SER A 171 19.01 -12.80 -25.43
C SER A 171 19.79 -12.93 -24.12
N TRP A 172 21.11 -13.10 -24.21
CA TRP A 172 21.99 -13.23 -23.04
C TRP A 172 22.01 -11.96 -22.18
N ASN A 173 22.19 -10.80 -22.81
CA ASN A 173 22.18 -9.52 -22.12
C ASN A 173 20.84 -9.26 -21.40
N THR A 174 19.72 -9.65 -22.01
CA THR A 174 18.39 -9.47 -21.42
C THR A 174 18.18 -10.35 -20.18
N VAL A 175 18.58 -11.62 -20.21
CA VAL A 175 18.46 -12.52 -19.04
C VAL A 175 19.43 -12.15 -17.93
N ILE A 176 20.66 -11.74 -18.26
CA ILE A 176 21.67 -11.28 -17.29
C ILE A 176 21.17 -10.02 -16.58
N ALA A 177 20.75 -8.99 -17.34
CA ALA A 177 20.23 -7.76 -16.77
C ALA A 177 18.95 -8.01 -15.95
N GLY A 178 18.02 -8.84 -16.45
CA GLY A 178 16.80 -9.18 -15.72
C GLY A 178 17.06 -9.85 -14.37
N ASN A 179 18.01 -10.80 -14.32
CA ASN A 179 18.44 -11.44 -13.07
C ASN A 179 19.13 -10.45 -12.12
N ALA A 180 20.02 -9.60 -12.65
CA ALA A 180 20.72 -8.59 -11.85
C ALA A 180 19.75 -7.56 -11.24
N GLU A 181 18.84 -7.00 -12.04
CA GLU A 181 17.83 -6.02 -11.58
C GLU A 181 16.84 -6.63 -10.58
N SER A 182 16.57 -7.93 -10.68
CA SER A 182 15.66 -8.66 -9.79
C SER A 182 16.33 -9.17 -8.50
N GLY A 183 17.64 -8.93 -8.32
CA GLY A 183 18.40 -9.37 -7.14
C GLY A 183 18.90 -10.82 -7.17
N PHE A 184 18.70 -11.55 -8.28
CA PHE A 184 19.21 -12.91 -8.50
C PHE A 184 20.66 -12.85 -9.00
N TYR A 185 21.52 -12.37 -8.13
CA TYR A 185 22.88 -11.98 -8.45
C TYR A 185 23.79 -13.16 -8.81
N GLU A 186 23.65 -14.30 -8.13
CA GLU A 186 24.48 -15.48 -8.44
C GLU A 186 24.08 -16.07 -9.79
N GLU A 187 22.77 -16.12 -10.08
CA GLU A 187 22.24 -16.54 -11.36
C GLU A 187 22.70 -15.61 -12.49
N ALA A 188 22.70 -14.28 -12.28
CA ALA A 188 23.22 -13.33 -13.27
C ALA A 188 24.71 -13.58 -13.58
N LEU A 189 25.52 -13.86 -12.57
CA LEU A 189 26.95 -14.19 -12.75
C LEU A 189 27.15 -15.56 -13.41
N GLU A 190 26.31 -16.54 -13.10
CA GLU A 190 26.29 -17.84 -13.76
C GLU A 190 25.98 -17.69 -15.26
N MET A 191 24.98 -16.88 -15.61
CA MET A 191 24.65 -16.58 -17.01
C MET A 191 25.83 -15.93 -17.78
N VAL A 192 26.64 -15.09 -17.13
CA VAL A 192 27.87 -14.53 -17.75
C VAL A 192 28.93 -15.62 -18.01
N ARG A 193 29.05 -16.58 -17.09
CA ARG A 193 29.97 -17.72 -17.28
C ARG A 193 29.48 -18.60 -18.44
N GLU A 194 28.20 -18.90 -18.51
CA GLU A 194 27.59 -19.66 -19.61
C GLU A 194 27.73 -18.96 -20.96
N LEU A 195 27.52 -17.63 -21.00
CA LEU A 195 27.77 -16.81 -22.19
C LEU A 195 29.19 -17.03 -22.72
N SER A 196 30.18 -17.00 -21.81
CA SER A 196 31.59 -17.19 -22.15
C SER A 196 31.89 -18.61 -22.65
N VAL A 197 31.26 -19.64 -22.05
CA VAL A 197 31.40 -21.04 -22.46
C VAL A 197 30.74 -21.31 -23.81
N SER A 198 29.66 -20.59 -24.14
CA SER A 198 28.95 -20.71 -25.43
C SER A 198 29.74 -20.17 -26.63
N GLY A 199 30.96 -19.65 -26.42
CA GLY A 199 31.82 -19.07 -27.45
C GLY A 199 31.53 -17.60 -27.76
N SER A 200 30.52 -17.01 -27.11
CA SER A 200 30.21 -15.59 -27.19
C SER A 200 31.02 -14.81 -26.14
N LYS A 201 31.41 -13.56 -26.45
CA LYS A 201 32.15 -12.71 -25.52
C LYS A 201 31.21 -11.66 -24.88
N PRO A 202 31.37 -11.37 -23.58
CA PRO A 202 30.72 -10.23 -22.95
C PRO A 202 31.00 -8.91 -23.69
N ASP A 203 29.98 -8.07 -23.82
CA ASP A 203 30.09 -6.71 -24.37
C ASP A 203 29.95 -5.64 -23.28
N SER A 204 29.99 -4.36 -23.67
CA SER A 204 29.84 -3.25 -22.72
C SER A 204 28.52 -3.29 -21.96
N PHE A 205 27.43 -3.78 -22.57
CA PHE A 205 26.14 -3.95 -21.91
C PHE A 205 26.18 -5.09 -20.88
N THR A 206 26.81 -6.22 -21.20
CA THR A 206 27.02 -7.32 -20.25
C THR A 206 27.75 -6.83 -19.00
N LEU A 207 28.87 -6.10 -19.19
CA LEU A 207 29.68 -5.59 -18.07
C LEU A 207 28.90 -4.58 -17.23
N SER A 208 28.23 -3.64 -17.88
CA SER A 208 27.44 -2.59 -17.21
C SER A 208 26.29 -3.18 -16.39
N SER A 209 25.72 -4.31 -16.80
CA SER A 209 24.62 -4.99 -16.12
C SER A 209 25.05 -5.73 -14.85
N VAL A 210 26.29 -6.24 -14.79
CA VAL A 210 26.77 -7.01 -13.64
C VAL A 210 27.58 -6.21 -12.64
N LEU A 211 28.10 -5.04 -13.02
CA LEU A 211 28.84 -4.16 -12.10
C LEU A 211 28.05 -3.74 -10.85
N PRO A 212 26.73 -3.40 -10.93
CA PRO A 212 25.91 -3.09 -9.76
C PRO A 212 25.82 -4.22 -8.73
N ILE A 213 25.96 -5.48 -9.16
CA ILE A 213 25.94 -6.65 -8.27
C ILE A 213 27.05 -6.54 -7.22
N PHE A 214 28.23 -6.08 -7.62
CA PHE A 214 29.38 -5.98 -6.71
C PHE A 214 29.26 -4.78 -5.76
N ALA A 215 28.49 -3.76 -6.14
CA ALA A 215 28.14 -2.64 -5.27
C ALA A 215 27.28 -3.10 -4.09
N GLU A 216 26.25 -3.93 -4.36
CA GLU A 216 25.32 -4.42 -3.34
C GLU A 216 26.02 -5.29 -2.28
N TYR A 217 26.97 -6.14 -2.69
CA TYR A 217 27.77 -6.96 -1.78
C TYR A 217 29.03 -6.27 -1.23
N VAL A 218 29.28 -5.01 -1.63
CA VAL A 218 30.51 -4.28 -1.29
C VAL A 218 31.78 -5.09 -1.66
N ASN A 219 31.71 -5.85 -2.75
CA ASN A 219 32.78 -6.77 -3.18
C ASN A 219 33.71 -6.10 -4.20
N VAL A 220 34.54 -5.19 -3.70
CA VAL A 220 35.52 -4.43 -4.50
C VAL A 220 36.46 -5.36 -5.29
N SER A 221 36.86 -6.49 -4.72
CA SER A 221 37.82 -7.41 -5.36
C SER A 221 37.27 -7.95 -6.68
N LYS A 222 36.05 -8.49 -6.67
CA LYS A 222 35.42 -8.99 -7.90
C LYS A 222 35.10 -7.86 -8.89
N GLY A 223 34.69 -6.69 -8.38
CA GLY A 223 34.52 -5.49 -9.22
C GLY A 223 35.81 -5.07 -9.93
N MET A 224 36.97 -5.19 -9.27
CA MET A 224 38.29 -4.93 -9.86
C MET A 224 38.68 -5.96 -10.91
N GLU A 225 38.31 -7.23 -10.75
CA GLU A 225 38.53 -8.25 -11.78
C GLU A 225 37.78 -7.91 -13.07
N ILE A 226 36.51 -7.47 -12.95
CA ILE A 226 35.70 -7.00 -14.07
C ILE A 226 36.27 -5.71 -14.68
N HIS A 227 36.74 -4.77 -13.86
CA HIS A 227 37.42 -3.56 -14.33
C HIS A 227 38.70 -3.92 -15.11
N GLY A 228 39.52 -4.84 -14.61
CA GLY A 228 40.71 -5.34 -15.30
C GLY A 228 40.38 -6.11 -16.58
N PHE A 229 39.23 -6.78 -16.65
CA PHE A 229 38.71 -7.34 -17.90
C PHE A 229 38.33 -6.23 -18.89
N ALA A 230 37.63 -5.18 -18.44
CA ALA A 230 37.23 -4.05 -19.25
C ALA A 230 38.44 -3.35 -19.87
N VAL A 231 39.48 -3.06 -19.08
CA VAL A 231 40.73 -2.44 -19.56
C VAL A 231 41.43 -3.33 -20.60
N ARG A 232 41.53 -4.65 -20.36
CA ARG A 232 42.18 -5.58 -21.32
C ARG A 232 41.45 -5.69 -22.66
N HIS A 233 40.15 -5.38 -22.68
CA HIS A 233 39.31 -5.46 -23.88
C HIS A 233 38.90 -4.07 -24.40
N MET A 234 39.52 -2.99 -23.90
CA MET A 234 39.28 -1.60 -24.30
C MET A 234 37.86 -1.06 -24.01
N PHE A 235 37.13 -1.70 -23.09
CA PHE A 235 35.82 -1.24 -22.62
C PHE A 235 35.91 -0.15 -21.55
N ASP A 236 37.10 0.14 -21.02
CA ASP A 236 37.33 1.19 -20.02
C ASP A 236 37.11 2.61 -20.57
N THR A 237 37.11 2.77 -21.89
CA THR A 237 36.76 4.03 -22.57
C THR A 237 35.26 4.17 -22.89
N ASP A 238 34.48 3.09 -22.73
CA ASP A 238 33.04 3.09 -22.96
C ASP A 238 32.33 3.80 -21.79
N VAL A 239 31.54 4.82 -22.11
CA VAL A 239 30.88 5.68 -21.11
C VAL A 239 29.82 4.92 -20.29
N PHE A 240 29.19 3.88 -20.87
CA PHE A 240 28.24 3.03 -20.14
C PHE A 240 28.97 2.20 -19.08
N VAL A 241 30.07 1.56 -19.46
CA VAL A 241 30.90 0.78 -18.52
C VAL A 241 31.53 1.69 -17.47
N GLY A 242 32.04 2.84 -17.90
CA GLY A 242 32.59 3.88 -17.01
C GLY A 242 31.60 4.35 -15.97
N SER A 243 30.37 4.67 -16.37
CA SER A 243 29.30 5.10 -15.45
C SER A 243 28.98 4.02 -14.41
N SER A 244 28.88 2.75 -14.84
CA SER A 244 28.66 1.62 -13.92
C SER A 244 29.85 1.35 -13.00
N LEU A 245 31.09 1.54 -13.47
CA LEU A 245 32.30 1.42 -12.65
C LEU A 245 32.39 2.53 -11.59
N ILE A 246 32.07 3.77 -11.97
CA ILE A 246 32.01 4.94 -11.06
C ILE A 246 31.04 4.65 -9.92
N ASP A 247 29.83 4.19 -10.25
CA ASP A 247 28.79 3.87 -9.27
C ASP A 247 29.20 2.68 -8.38
N MET A 248 29.72 1.60 -8.97
CA MET A 248 30.21 0.43 -8.22
C MET A 248 31.29 0.81 -7.21
N TYR A 249 32.31 1.57 -7.61
CA TYR A 249 33.36 2.00 -6.68
C TYR A 249 32.84 2.95 -5.60
N ALA A 250 31.95 3.89 -5.96
CA ALA A 250 31.38 4.84 -5.00
C ALA A 250 30.52 4.13 -3.94
N ASN A 251 29.66 3.19 -4.34
CA ASN A 251 28.84 2.39 -3.44
C ASN A 251 29.67 1.43 -2.60
N CYS A 252 30.84 1.02 -3.09
CA CYS A 252 31.84 0.31 -2.29
C CYS A 252 32.70 1.22 -1.40
N THR A 253 32.36 2.49 -1.23
CA THR A 253 33.11 3.50 -0.46
C THR A 253 34.54 3.77 -0.95
N LYS A 254 34.86 3.37 -2.19
CA LYS A 254 36.15 3.62 -2.86
C LYS A 254 36.06 4.82 -3.79
N VAL A 255 35.73 5.98 -3.21
CA VAL A 255 35.46 7.21 -3.96
C VAL A 255 36.65 7.66 -4.81
N GLU A 256 37.89 7.48 -4.34
CA GLU A 256 39.09 7.80 -5.13
C GLU A 256 39.18 7.03 -6.45
N TYR A 257 38.79 5.75 -6.45
CA TYR A 257 38.74 4.94 -7.68
C TYR A 257 37.59 5.36 -8.58
N SER A 258 36.44 5.71 -8.02
CA SER A 258 35.30 6.28 -8.74
C SER A 258 35.70 7.56 -9.50
N HIS A 259 36.37 8.49 -8.81
CA HIS A 259 36.91 9.72 -9.41
C HIS A 259 37.96 9.41 -10.49
N ARG A 260 38.87 8.48 -10.23
CA ARG A 260 39.90 8.12 -11.21
C ARG A 260 39.31 7.53 -12.50
N VAL A 261 38.30 6.67 -12.39
CA VAL A 261 37.58 6.16 -13.58
C VAL A 261 36.94 7.31 -14.33
N PHE A 262 36.28 8.23 -13.63
CA PHE A 262 35.65 9.40 -14.24
C PHE A 262 36.64 10.31 -15.00
N GLU A 263 37.81 10.62 -14.41
CA GLU A 263 38.83 11.45 -15.07
C GLU A 263 39.50 10.76 -16.28
N LEU A 264 39.44 9.43 -16.36
CA LEU A 264 39.96 8.66 -17.49
C LEU A 264 38.96 8.53 -18.65
N LEU A 265 37.69 8.89 -18.45
CA LEU A 265 36.69 8.84 -19.52
C LEU A 265 36.96 9.93 -20.57
N PRO A 266 37.07 9.60 -21.87
CA PRO A 266 37.36 10.58 -22.92
C PRO A 266 36.28 11.66 -23.06
N GLU A 267 35.01 11.25 -23.04
CA GLU A 267 33.86 12.14 -23.18
C GLU A 267 32.77 11.80 -22.15
N PRO A 268 32.87 12.32 -20.91
CA PRO A 268 31.87 12.07 -19.88
C PRO A 268 30.52 12.71 -20.24
N ASP A 269 29.49 11.88 -20.32
CA ASP A 269 28.10 12.26 -20.57
C ASP A 269 27.34 12.66 -19.29
N ALA A 270 26.08 13.06 -19.43
CA ALA A 270 25.26 13.45 -18.28
C ALA A 270 25.11 12.33 -17.22
N ILE A 271 25.15 11.06 -17.62
CA ILE A 271 24.99 9.91 -16.71
C ILE A 271 26.24 9.75 -15.86
N SER A 272 27.43 9.69 -16.48
CA SER A 272 28.72 9.57 -15.78
C SER A 272 28.98 10.74 -14.82
N TRP A 273 28.66 11.98 -15.23
CA TRP A 273 28.68 13.15 -14.34
C TRP A 273 27.76 12.96 -13.14
N ASN A 274 26.57 12.41 -13.36
CA ASN A 274 25.62 12.18 -12.29
C ASN A 274 26.09 11.12 -11.30
N SER A 275 26.67 10.02 -11.81
CA SER A 275 27.21 8.94 -10.98
C SER A 275 28.33 9.44 -10.07
N VAL A 276 29.28 10.23 -10.59
CA VAL A 276 30.40 10.73 -9.77
C VAL A 276 29.96 11.79 -8.75
N ILE A 277 28.98 12.64 -9.11
CA ILE A 277 28.38 13.62 -8.18
C ILE A 277 27.63 12.89 -7.07
N ALA A 278 26.73 11.97 -7.42
CA ALA A 278 25.93 11.21 -6.46
C ALA A 278 26.83 10.42 -5.51
N GLY A 279 27.80 9.69 -6.07
CA GLY A 279 28.78 8.92 -5.29
C GLY A 279 29.59 9.78 -4.32
N SER A 280 29.98 10.99 -4.73
CA SER A 280 30.70 11.92 -3.84
C SER A 280 29.82 12.41 -2.69
N VAL A 281 28.59 12.85 -2.99
CA VAL A 281 27.66 13.40 -1.99
C VAL A 281 27.20 12.31 -1.00
N GLN A 282 26.89 11.10 -1.48
CA GLN A 282 26.47 9.98 -0.64
C GLN A 282 27.57 9.51 0.32
N ASN A 283 28.84 9.65 -0.08
CA ASN A 283 30.00 9.36 0.76
C ASN A 283 30.46 10.57 1.61
N GLY A 284 29.64 11.63 1.72
CA GLY A 284 29.90 12.77 2.60
C GLY A 284 30.87 13.83 2.05
N LEU A 285 31.32 13.70 0.79
CA LEU A 285 32.20 14.68 0.14
C LEU A 285 31.37 15.79 -0.52
N PHE A 286 30.67 16.58 0.30
CA PHE A 286 29.69 17.57 -0.16
C PHE A 286 30.29 18.70 -1.00
N ASP A 287 31.41 19.28 -0.57
CA ASP A 287 32.11 20.33 -1.31
C ASP A 287 32.61 19.83 -2.67
N GLU A 288 33.08 18.59 -2.71
CA GLU A 288 33.55 17.94 -3.92
C GLU A 288 32.39 17.67 -4.89
N GLY A 289 31.24 17.21 -4.38
CA GLY A 289 30.01 17.08 -5.18
C GLY A 289 29.60 18.42 -5.83
N LEU A 290 29.66 19.53 -5.08
CA LEU A 290 29.38 20.87 -5.63
C LEU A 290 30.43 21.33 -6.65
N ARG A 291 31.71 20.99 -6.44
CA ARG A 291 32.79 21.26 -7.38
C ARG A 291 32.57 20.51 -8.70
N LEU A 292 32.23 19.22 -8.64
CA LEU A 292 31.89 18.40 -9.81
C LEU A 292 30.66 18.92 -10.54
N PHE A 293 29.61 19.32 -9.81
CA PHE A 293 28.42 19.94 -10.42
C PHE A 293 28.77 21.23 -11.17
N ARG A 294 29.63 22.09 -10.60
CA ARG A 294 30.13 23.28 -11.31
C ARG A 294 30.94 22.91 -12.57
N ARG A 295 31.79 21.88 -12.50
CA ARG A 295 32.53 21.38 -13.67
C ARG A 295 31.60 20.85 -14.76
N MET A 296 30.54 20.13 -14.40
CA MET A 296 29.49 19.67 -15.34
C MET A 296 28.87 20.84 -16.10
N LEU A 297 28.52 21.92 -15.39
CA LEU A 297 27.96 23.13 -16.01
C LEU A 297 28.98 23.85 -16.92
N LEU A 298 30.24 23.94 -16.50
CA LEU A 298 31.32 24.54 -17.31
C LEU A 298 31.60 23.72 -18.57
N ALA A 299 31.49 22.40 -18.49
CA ALA A 299 31.54 21.49 -19.63
C ALA A 299 30.28 21.57 -20.53
N LYS A 300 29.31 22.43 -20.20
CA LYS A 300 28.05 22.64 -20.92
C LYS A 300 27.18 21.37 -20.99
N ILE A 301 27.38 20.44 -20.06
CA ILE A 301 26.52 19.27 -19.91
C ILE A 301 25.30 19.68 -19.10
N LYS A 302 24.09 19.44 -19.65
CA LYS A 302 22.84 19.82 -19.00
C LYS A 302 22.52 18.86 -17.84
N PRO A 303 22.26 19.37 -16.62
CA PRO A 303 21.76 18.57 -15.51
C PRO A 303 20.43 17.88 -15.85
N MET A 304 20.26 16.68 -15.33
CA MET A 304 19.03 15.88 -15.39
C MET A 304 18.26 16.00 -14.07
N PRO A 305 16.97 15.60 -14.00
CA PRO A 305 16.21 15.61 -12.74
C PRO A 305 16.96 14.90 -11.59
N VAL A 306 17.55 13.74 -11.88
CA VAL A 306 18.34 12.96 -10.92
C VAL A 306 19.58 13.72 -10.40
N THR A 307 20.14 14.65 -11.18
CA THR A 307 21.25 15.51 -10.74
C THR A 307 20.85 16.38 -9.56
N PHE A 308 19.63 16.92 -9.59
CA PHE A 308 19.13 17.79 -8.52
C PHE A 308 18.88 17.02 -7.24
N SER A 309 18.26 15.83 -7.33
CA SER A 309 18.10 14.96 -6.14
C SER A 309 19.43 14.52 -5.55
N SER A 310 20.48 14.37 -6.37
CA SER A 310 21.82 13.99 -5.91
C SER A 310 22.62 15.14 -5.29
N ILE A 311 22.45 16.39 -5.76
CA ILE A 311 23.26 17.54 -5.30
C ILE A 311 22.59 18.36 -4.19
N MET A 312 21.26 18.37 -4.09
CA MET A 312 20.52 19.08 -3.03
C MET A 312 20.96 18.66 -1.61
N PRO A 313 21.24 17.37 -1.31
CA PRO A 313 21.77 16.96 0.00
C PRO A 313 23.08 17.66 0.37
N ALA A 314 23.97 17.94 -0.59
CA ALA A 314 25.19 18.69 -0.32
C ALA A 314 24.87 20.12 0.16
N CYS A 315 23.88 20.78 -0.43
CA CYS A 315 23.43 22.11 0.01
C CYS A 315 22.79 22.04 1.40
N ALA A 316 22.00 20.99 1.66
CA ALA A 316 21.34 20.75 2.93
C ALA A 316 22.34 20.54 4.08
N HIS A 317 23.35 19.68 3.86
CA HIS A 317 24.38 19.37 4.86
C HIS A 317 25.34 20.52 5.10
N LEU A 318 25.75 21.24 4.05
CA LEU A 318 26.59 22.44 4.19
C LEU A 318 25.80 23.67 4.64
N THR A 319 24.48 23.56 4.81
CA THR A 319 23.56 24.67 5.16
C THR A 319 23.66 25.88 4.22
N THR A 320 23.99 25.64 2.95
CA THR A 320 24.23 26.69 1.94
C THR A 320 22.94 27.10 1.24
N LEU A 321 22.02 27.74 1.98
CA LEU A 321 20.70 28.13 1.50
C LEU A 321 20.72 28.92 0.18
N HIS A 322 21.73 29.77 -0.03
CA HIS A 322 21.85 30.56 -1.26
C HIS A 322 22.07 29.69 -2.50
N LEU A 323 22.90 28.64 -2.42
CA LEU A 323 23.10 27.69 -3.52
C LEU A 323 21.86 26.83 -3.71
N GLY A 324 21.24 26.38 -2.62
CA GLY A 324 19.98 25.66 -2.66
C GLY A 324 18.87 26.44 -3.39
N LYS A 325 18.74 27.74 -3.13
CA LYS A 325 17.82 28.65 -3.83
C LYS A 325 18.15 28.77 -5.33
N GLN A 326 19.43 28.88 -5.69
CA GLN A 326 19.86 28.94 -7.09
C GLN A 326 19.52 27.65 -7.85
N LEU A 327 19.77 26.49 -7.23
CA LEU A 327 19.42 25.19 -7.79
C LEU A 327 17.90 25.02 -7.89
N HIS A 328 17.14 25.43 -6.88
CA HIS A 328 15.68 25.41 -6.93
C HIS A 328 15.13 26.26 -8.09
N GLY A 329 15.67 27.47 -8.28
CA GLY A 329 15.32 28.31 -9.43
C GLY A 329 15.72 27.71 -10.78
N TYR A 330 16.73 26.84 -10.83
CA TYR A 330 17.04 26.06 -12.03
C TYR A 330 16.01 24.96 -12.26
N VAL A 331 15.62 24.22 -11.22
CA VAL A 331 14.60 23.16 -11.26
C VAL A 331 13.27 23.69 -11.81
N ILE A 332 12.79 24.83 -11.31
CA ILE A 332 11.54 25.46 -11.76
C ILE A 332 11.64 25.84 -13.24
N ARG A 333 12.74 26.48 -13.66
CA ARG A 333 12.94 26.85 -15.08
C ARG A 333 13.05 25.63 -16.00
N GLY A 334 13.50 24.50 -15.47
CA GLY A 334 13.57 23.23 -16.18
C GLY A 334 12.25 22.44 -16.21
N GLY A 335 11.24 22.84 -15.43
CA GLY A 335 9.99 22.08 -15.27
C GLY A 335 10.20 20.73 -14.59
N PHE A 336 11.15 20.64 -13.67
CA PHE A 336 11.47 19.40 -12.94
C PHE A 336 10.85 19.33 -11.54
N ASP A 337 10.13 20.37 -11.13
CA ASP A 337 9.47 20.53 -9.82
C ASP A 337 8.31 19.56 -9.59
N ASP A 338 7.70 19.03 -10.66
CA ASP A 338 6.70 17.95 -10.59
C ASP A 338 7.30 16.58 -10.21
N ASN A 339 8.63 16.40 -10.25
CA ASN A 339 9.27 15.14 -9.91
C ASN A 339 9.36 14.97 -8.39
N VAL A 340 8.71 13.93 -7.85
CA VAL A 340 8.66 13.65 -6.40
C VAL A 340 10.04 13.61 -5.75
N PHE A 341 11.04 12.97 -6.38
CA PHE A 341 12.37 12.84 -5.80
C PHE A 341 13.11 14.18 -5.73
N VAL A 342 12.90 15.04 -6.74
CA VAL A 342 13.48 16.39 -6.77
C VAL A 342 12.78 17.28 -5.74
N ALA A 343 11.46 17.26 -5.70
CA ALA A 343 10.67 18.02 -4.74
C ALA A 343 11.01 17.64 -3.28
N SER A 344 11.11 16.35 -2.97
CA SER A 344 11.51 15.87 -1.64
C SER A 344 12.91 16.31 -1.24
N ALA A 345 13.87 16.28 -2.17
CA ALA A 345 15.23 16.77 -1.91
C ALA A 345 15.27 18.29 -1.68
N ILE A 346 14.39 19.05 -2.33
CA ILE A 346 14.24 20.49 -2.10
C ILE A 346 13.62 20.76 -0.72
N VAL A 347 12.58 20.02 -0.33
CA VAL A 347 11.96 20.12 1.00
C VAL A 347 13.01 19.84 2.09
N ASP A 348 13.78 18.77 1.97
CA ASP A 348 14.88 18.44 2.89
C ASP A 348 15.93 19.56 2.96
N MET A 349 16.33 20.10 1.81
CA MET A 349 17.29 21.19 1.74
C MET A 349 16.80 22.45 2.45
N TYR A 350 15.57 22.90 2.21
CA TYR A 350 15.02 24.08 2.89
C TYR A 350 14.82 23.85 4.39
N ALA A 351 14.30 22.68 4.79
CA ALA A 351 14.13 22.32 6.19
C ALA A 351 15.49 22.31 6.92
N LYS A 352 16.51 21.64 6.37
CA LYS A 352 17.89 21.64 6.90
C LYS A 352 18.64 22.95 6.69
N CYS A 353 18.10 23.92 5.97
CA CYS A 353 18.60 25.28 5.94
C CYS A 353 17.84 26.23 6.88
N GLY A 354 16.78 25.77 7.54
CA GLY A 354 16.02 26.53 8.56
C GLY A 354 15.03 27.49 7.96
N ASN A 355 14.52 27.11 6.79
CA ASN A 355 13.44 27.80 6.14
C ASN A 355 12.29 26.81 5.98
N ILE A 356 11.76 26.36 7.12
CA ILE A 356 10.65 25.41 7.17
C ILE A 356 9.39 25.94 6.48
N GLU A 357 9.19 27.26 6.43
CA GLU A 357 8.06 27.88 5.72
C GLU A 357 8.12 27.60 4.21
N THR A 358 9.29 27.78 3.59
CA THR A 358 9.46 27.44 2.16
C THR A 358 9.40 25.94 1.95
N ALA A 359 9.97 25.14 2.86
CA ALA A 359 9.85 23.68 2.81
C ALA A 359 8.38 23.23 2.85
N ARG A 360 7.57 23.84 3.73
CA ARG A 360 6.13 23.58 3.86
C ARG A 360 5.36 23.96 2.61
N TYR A 361 5.63 25.13 2.05
CA TYR A 361 4.98 25.58 0.81
C TYR A 361 5.18 24.58 -0.34
N ILE A 362 6.40 24.07 -0.49
CA ILE A 362 6.72 23.08 -1.53
C ILE A 362 6.06 21.74 -1.20
N PHE A 363 6.15 21.29 0.06
CA PHE A 363 5.53 20.05 0.53
C PHE A 363 4.02 20.01 0.25
N ASP A 364 3.30 21.10 0.52
CA ASP A 364 1.85 21.19 0.26
C ASP A 364 1.50 21.19 -1.24
N GLY A 365 2.44 21.60 -2.10
CA GLY A 365 2.29 21.59 -3.55
C GLY A 365 2.57 20.23 -4.21
N MET A 366 3.09 19.24 -3.47
CA MET A 366 3.45 17.94 -4.03
C MET A 366 2.22 17.06 -4.28
N LYS A 367 2.08 16.53 -5.51
CA LYS A 367 0.99 15.59 -5.88
C LYS A 367 1.11 14.22 -5.19
N ALA A 368 2.34 13.83 -4.85
CA ALA A 368 2.65 12.58 -4.18
C ALA A 368 3.74 12.84 -3.14
N LEU A 369 3.49 12.39 -1.91
CA LEU A 369 4.43 12.48 -0.80
C LEU A 369 5.14 11.15 -0.62
N ASP A 370 6.42 11.23 -0.28
CA ASP A 370 7.30 10.10 0.00
C ASP A 370 7.90 10.22 1.41
N MET A 371 8.67 9.21 1.81
CA MET A 371 9.33 9.19 3.12
C MET A 371 10.28 10.36 3.37
N VAL A 372 11.02 10.77 2.33
CA VAL A 372 12.06 11.80 2.45
C VAL A 372 11.40 13.14 2.78
N SER A 373 10.34 13.50 2.05
CA SER A 373 9.57 14.72 2.30
C SER A 373 8.90 14.74 3.68
N TRP A 374 8.30 13.64 4.12
CA TRP A 374 7.72 13.53 5.48
C TRP A 374 8.77 13.69 6.58
N THR A 375 9.90 12.99 6.43
CA THR A 375 10.99 13.03 7.42
C THR A 375 11.61 14.42 7.50
N ALA A 376 11.82 15.08 6.35
CA ALA A 376 12.31 16.46 6.29
C ALA A 376 11.41 17.44 7.05
N MET A 377 10.09 17.35 6.87
CA MET A 377 9.14 18.22 7.58
C MET A 377 9.13 17.97 9.08
N ILE A 378 9.06 16.71 9.51
CA ILE A 378 9.06 16.34 10.94
C ILE A 378 10.34 16.83 11.62
N MET A 379 11.50 16.60 11.00
CA MET A 379 12.78 17.01 11.56
C MET A 379 12.94 18.54 11.57
N GLY A 380 12.45 19.22 10.53
CA GLY A 380 12.46 20.68 10.45
C GLY A 380 11.68 21.36 11.57
N MET A 381 10.58 20.76 12.05
CA MET A 381 9.80 21.29 13.17
C MET A 381 10.61 21.37 14.48
N THR A 382 11.51 20.41 14.72
CA THR A 382 12.44 20.44 15.87
C THR A 382 13.29 21.69 15.87
N ARG A 383 13.75 22.06 14.68
CA ARG A 383 14.83 23.02 14.52
C ARG A 383 14.33 24.45 14.56
N ASP A 384 13.24 24.70 13.84
CA ASP A 384 12.74 26.06 13.65
C ASP A 384 11.67 26.42 14.70
N TYR A 385 10.96 25.42 15.26
CA TYR A 385 9.91 25.63 16.28
C TYR A 385 10.24 24.99 17.64
N GLY A 386 11.35 24.27 17.79
CA GLY A 386 11.69 23.58 19.05
C GLY A 386 10.80 22.37 19.35
N ILE A 387 9.97 21.91 18.40
CA ILE A 387 9.03 20.81 18.61
C ILE A 387 9.75 19.49 18.35
N VAL A 388 10.16 18.81 19.41
CA VAL A 388 10.86 17.52 19.29
C VAL A 388 9.90 16.42 18.82
N PRO A 389 10.20 15.70 17.72
CA PRO A 389 9.39 14.59 17.23
C PRO A 389 9.30 13.49 18.29
N CYS A 390 8.11 13.25 18.83
CA CYS A 390 7.82 12.17 19.75
C CYS A 390 7.22 10.96 19.02
N LEU A 391 7.04 9.84 19.74
CA LEU A 391 6.51 8.59 19.18
C LEU A 391 5.13 8.79 18.54
N GLU A 392 4.32 9.70 19.08
CA GLU A 392 2.99 10.05 18.62
C GLU A 392 3.01 10.63 17.19
N HIS A 393 3.98 11.49 16.87
CA HIS A 393 4.13 12.05 15.52
C HIS A 393 4.49 10.97 14.50
N TYR A 394 5.38 10.05 14.85
CA TYR A 394 5.76 8.93 13.98
C TYR A 394 4.62 7.92 13.82
N ALA A 395 3.92 7.58 14.90
CA ALA A 395 2.76 6.70 14.86
C ALA A 395 1.66 7.24 13.95
N ALA A 396 1.36 8.55 14.02
CA ALA A 396 0.38 9.18 13.17
C ALA A 396 0.74 9.09 11.67
N VAL A 397 2.00 9.31 11.30
CA VAL A 397 2.42 9.18 9.89
C VAL A 397 2.45 7.72 9.43
N ALA A 398 2.87 6.79 10.29
CA ALA A 398 2.82 5.36 10.00
C ALA A 398 1.36 4.89 9.78
N ASP A 399 0.42 5.37 10.59
CA ASP A 399 -1.02 5.11 10.44
C ASP A 399 -1.55 5.65 9.11
N LEU A 400 -1.25 6.91 8.79
CA LEU A 400 -1.66 7.53 7.51
C LEU A 400 -1.14 6.75 6.29
N LEU A 401 0.14 6.39 6.28
CA LEU A 401 0.72 5.58 5.21
C LEU A 401 0.12 4.17 5.18
N GLY A 402 -0.13 3.59 6.35
CA GLY A 402 -0.77 2.29 6.53
C GLY A 402 -2.16 2.24 5.91
N ARG A 403 -3.03 3.20 6.28
CA ARG A 403 -4.41 3.34 5.77
C ARG A 403 -4.47 3.67 4.29
N ALA A 404 -3.45 4.36 3.76
CA ALA A 404 -3.30 4.61 2.33
C ALA A 404 -2.86 3.35 1.53
N GLY A 405 -2.61 2.22 2.19
CA GLY A 405 -2.09 1.00 1.57
C GLY A 405 -0.60 1.07 1.19
N LYS A 406 0.11 2.13 1.56
CA LYS A 406 1.54 2.33 1.29
C LYS A 406 2.42 1.59 2.33
N LEU A 407 2.15 0.31 2.51
CA LEU A 407 2.70 -0.47 3.63
C LEU A 407 4.24 -0.55 3.65
N GLU A 408 4.88 -0.68 2.48
CA GLU A 408 6.36 -0.74 2.41
C GLU A 408 7.02 0.63 2.64
N GLU A 409 6.32 1.73 2.34
CA GLU A 409 6.78 3.07 2.73
C GLU A 409 6.65 3.24 4.25
N ALA A 410 5.52 2.82 4.84
CA ALA A 410 5.28 2.86 6.27
C ALA A 410 6.32 2.03 7.06
N TYR A 411 6.60 0.80 6.61
CA TYR A 411 7.61 -0.06 7.25
C TYR A 411 9.00 0.57 7.26
N ARG A 412 9.44 1.09 6.10
CA ARG A 412 10.74 1.75 5.99
C ARG A 412 10.75 3.04 6.85
N PHE A 413 9.63 3.77 6.95
CA PHE A 413 9.54 5.00 7.73
C PHE A 413 9.70 4.71 9.23
N VAL A 414 8.98 3.72 9.76
CA VAL A 414 9.12 3.28 11.15
C VAL A 414 10.52 2.71 11.41
N SER A 415 11.10 1.98 10.45
CA SER A 415 12.47 1.45 10.56
C SER A 415 13.54 2.54 10.67
N ASN A 416 13.31 3.69 10.03
CA ASN A 416 14.25 4.81 9.96
C ASN A 416 13.94 5.93 10.98
N MET A 417 13.10 5.65 11.99
CA MET A 417 12.80 6.61 13.05
C MET A 417 14.07 6.99 13.83
N HIS A 418 14.18 8.27 14.14
CA HIS A 418 15.27 8.80 14.98
C HIS A 418 15.16 8.34 16.44
N ILE A 419 13.96 7.95 16.87
CA ILE A 419 13.69 7.37 18.18
C ILE A 419 13.44 5.88 17.96
N LYS A 420 13.99 5.04 18.84
CA LYS A 420 13.78 3.59 18.79
C LYS A 420 12.27 3.28 18.80
N PRO A 421 11.73 2.61 17.76
CA PRO A 421 10.30 2.34 17.70
C PRO A 421 9.87 1.41 18.84
N THR A 422 8.72 1.69 19.44
CA THR A 422 8.09 0.83 20.45
C THR A 422 7.17 -0.19 19.79
N ALA A 423 6.78 -1.23 20.55
CA ALA A 423 5.83 -2.24 20.05
C ALA A 423 4.52 -1.60 19.58
N SER A 424 4.09 -0.51 20.23
CA SER A 424 2.89 0.23 19.89
C SER A 424 2.95 0.96 18.53
N VAL A 425 4.13 1.40 18.07
CA VAL A 425 4.24 2.03 16.73
C VAL A 425 4.21 0.96 15.65
N TRP A 426 4.87 -0.17 15.92
CA TRP A 426 4.81 -1.33 15.04
C TRP A 426 3.41 -1.95 14.98
N SER A 427 2.64 -1.93 16.07
CA SER A 427 1.28 -2.48 16.08
C SER A 427 0.33 -1.73 15.16
N THR A 428 0.49 -0.40 15.02
CA THR A 428 -0.24 0.40 14.03
C THR A 428 -0.04 -0.15 12.61
N LEU A 429 1.21 -0.50 12.27
CA LEU A 429 1.54 -1.09 10.97
C LEU A 429 1.04 -2.54 10.85
N LEU A 430 1.08 -3.32 11.94
CA LEU A 430 0.55 -4.69 11.97
C LEU A 430 -0.97 -4.71 11.69
N GLY A 431 -1.70 -3.76 12.28
CA GLY A 431 -3.12 -3.54 12.01
C GLY A 431 -3.39 -3.18 10.54
N ALA A 432 -2.60 -2.27 9.97
CA ALA A 432 -2.69 -1.94 8.54
C ALA A 432 -2.41 -3.16 7.63
N CYS A 433 -1.45 -4.01 8.00
CA CYS A 433 -1.18 -5.26 7.27
C CYS A 433 -2.37 -6.24 7.30
N ARG A 434 -3.12 -6.29 8.41
CA ARG A 434 -4.38 -7.05 8.50
C ARG A 434 -5.41 -6.52 7.50
N VAL A 435 -5.68 -5.21 7.53
CA VAL A 435 -6.69 -4.55 6.67
C VAL A 435 -6.37 -4.77 5.18
N HIS A 436 -5.10 -4.63 4.80
CA HIS A 436 -4.65 -4.79 3.41
C HIS A 436 -4.23 -6.22 3.05
N LYS A 437 -4.48 -7.19 3.93
CA LYS A 437 -4.19 -8.64 3.74
C LYS A 437 -2.73 -8.93 3.33
N ASN A 438 -1.76 -8.18 3.87
CA ASN A 438 -0.34 -8.36 3.58
C ASN A 438 0.36 -9.18 4.67
N ALA A 439 0.19 -10.51 4.62
CA ALA A 439 0.78 -11.41 5.61
C ALA A 439 2.32 -11.40 5.63
N LYS A 440 2.96 -11.19 4.47
CA LYS A 440 4.44 -11.19 4.37
C LYS A 440 5.06 -10.02 5.13
N LEU A 441 4.46 -8.84 5.04
CA LEU A 441 4.94 -7.69 5.82
C LEU A 441 4.54 -7.81 7.30
N ALA A 442 3.35 -8.36 7.59
CA ALA A 442 2.92 -8.63 8.96
C ALA A 442 3.94 -9.48 9.73
N GLU A 443 4.52 -10.51 9.09
CA GLU A 443 5.60 -11.33 9.70
C GLU A 443 6.81 -10.49 10.10
N LYS A 444 7.32 -9.66 9.18
CA LYS A 444 8.46 -8.78 9.47
C LYS A 444 8.18 -7.82 10.62
N VAL A 445 6.96 -7.28 10.68
CA VAL A 445 6.53 -6.35 11.72
C VAL A 445 6.35 -7.09 13.06
N ALA A 446 5.77 -8.29 13.03
CA ALA A 446 5.57 -9.12 14.20
C ALA A 446 6.90 -9.53 14.84
N ASP A 447 7.93 -9.85 14.04
CA ASP A 447 9.28 -10.13 14.56
C ASP A 447 9.85 -8.95 15.35
N LYS A 448 9.62 -7.72 14.88
CA LYS A 448 10.03 -6.50 15.60
C LYS A 448 9.25 -6.35 16.92
N ILE A 449 7.94 -6.61 16.89
CA ILE A 449 7.07 -6.52 18.07
C ILE A 449 7.45 -7.59 19.10
N PHE A 450 7.64 -8.85 18.69
CA PHE A 450 7.97 -9.95 19.59
C PHE A 450 9.37 -9.81 20.19
N ALA A 451 10.31 -9.16 19.50
CA ALA A 451 11.60 -8.81 20.07
C ALA A 451 11.49 -7.74 21.19
N LEU A 452 10.49 -6.86 21.12
CA LEU A 452 10.25 -5.80 22.10
C LEU A 452 9.38 -6.27 23.27
N GLU A 453 8.29 -6.98 23.00
CA GLU A 453 7.30 -7.44 23.98
C GLU A 453 6.96 -8.93 23.80
N PRO A 454 7.90 -9.86 24.09
CA PRO A 454 7.75 -11.29 23.82
C PRO A 454 6.67 -12.00 24.65
N LYS A 455 6.18 -11.36 25.73
CA LYS A 455 5.14 -11.89 26.62
C LYS A 455 3.78 -11.24 26.41
N ASN A 456 3.67 -10.28 25.49
CA ASN A 456 2.40 -9.62 25.23
C ASN A 456 1.52 -10.52 24.35
N MET A 457 0.44 -11.01 24.95
CA MET A 457 -0.47 -11.96 24.32
C MET A 457 -1.27 -11.36 23.17
N GLY A 458 -1.61 -10.07 23.25
CA GLY A 458 -2.44 -9.41 22.24
C GLY A 458 -1.79 -9.43 20.85
N TYR A 459 -0.47 -9.26 20.77
CA TYR A 459 0.23 -9.29 19.47
C TYR A 459 0.36 -10.68 18.88
N HIS A 460 0.55 -11.70 19.72
CA HIS A 460 0.58 -13.08 19.25
C HIS A 460 -0.79 -13.45 18.68
N VAL A 461 -1.84 -13.09 19.40
CA VAL A 461 -3.19 -13.31 18.95
C VAL A 461 -3.50 -12.57 17.63
N LEU A 462 -3.18 -11.27 17.53
CA LEU A 462 -3.36 -10.49 16.31
C LEU A 462 -2.63 -11.13 15.12
N MET A 463 -1.42 -11.64 15.33
CA MET A 463 -0.67 -12.35 14.29
C MET A 463 -1.33 -13.69 13.91
N SER A 464 -1.88 -14.43 14.88
CA SER A 464 -2.67 -15.63 14.61
C SER A 464 -3.89 -15.32 13.75
N ASN A 465 -4.56 -14.19 13.97
CA ASN A 465 -5.73 -13.78 13.19
C ASN A 465 -5.34 -13.40 11.76
N ILE A 466 -4.20 -12.70 11.60
CA ILE A 466 -3.65 -12.38 10.27
C ILE A 466 -3.33 -13.66 9.49
N TYR A 467 -2.75 -14.68 10.13
CA TYR A 467 -2.51 -15.98 9.49
C TYR A 467 -3.81 -16.67 9.09
N SER A 468 -4.80 -16.73 9.98
CA SER A 468 -6.13 -17.30 9.68
C SER A 468 -6.81 -16.58 8.52
N ALA A 469 -6.83 -15.24 8.51
CA ALA A 469 -7.40 -14.43 7.44
C ALA A 469 -6.69 -14.61 6.09
N ALA A 470 -5.42 -15.03 6.10
CA ALA A 470 -4.64 -15.36 4.92
C ALA A 470 -4.75 -16.86 4.51
N GLY A 471 -5.56 -17.66 5.20
CA GLY A 471 -5.72 -19.10 4.95
C GLY A 471 -4.51 -19.96 5.41
N ARG A 472 -3.63 -19.41 6.24
CA ARG A 472 -2.39 -20.04 6.74
C ARG A 472 -2.61 -20.68 8.11
N TRP A 473 -3.49 -21.67 8.13
CA TRP A 473 -3.98 -22.32 9.37
C TRP A 473 -2.88 -23.00 10.19
N ARG A 474 -1.86 -23.54 9.51
CA ARG A 474 -0.76 -24.26 10.18
C ARG A 474 0.09 -23.29 11.01
N GLU A 475 0.40 -22.12 10.47
CA GLU A 475 1.16 -21.08 11.15
C GLU A 475 0.38 -20.47 12.32
N ALA A 476 -0.93 -20.25 12.15
CA ALA A 476 -1.83 -19.84 13.24
C ALA A 476 -1.81 -20.88 14.39
N ALA A 477 -1.95 -22.17 14.06
CA ALA A 477 -1.91 -23.25 15.05
C ALA A 477 -0.55 -23.35 15.77
N ASN A 478 0.56 -23.24 15.04
CA ASN A 478 1.91 -23.23 15.62
C ASN A 478 2.09 -22.08 16.61
N LEU A 479 1.57 -20.89 16.29
CA LEU A 479 1.66 -19.73 17.17
C LEU A 479 0.89 -19.97 18.48
N ARG A 480 -0.31 -20.59 18.40
CA ARG A 480 -1.12 -20.97 19.56
C ARG A 480 -0.45 -22.02 20.44
N ILE A 481 0.20 -23.02 19.83
CA ILE A 481 1.00 -24.03 20.56
C ILE A 481 2.17 -23.34 21.28
N MET A 482 2.91 -22.48 20.59
CA MET A 482 4.01 -21.72 21.17
C MET A 482 3.57 -20.84 22.35
N MET A 483 2.39 -20.23 22.27
CA MET A 483 1.81 -19.48 23.39
C MET A 483 1.54 -20.37 24.61
N LYS A 484 1.00 -21.58 24.39
CA LYS A 484 0.73 -22.57 25.43
C LYS A 484 2.02 -23.10 26.08
N ASP A 485 3.05 -23.36 25.28
CA ASP A 485 4.36 -23.86 25.73
C ASP A 485 5.13 -22.82 26.55
N LYS A 486 4.99 -21.53 26.19
CA LYS A 486 5.53 -20.41 26.98
C LYS A 486 4.75 -20.12 28.27
N GLY A 487 3.76 -20.95 28.61
CA GLY A 487 2.95 -20.80 29.82
C GLY A 487 1.99 -19.60 29.76
N MET A 488 1.78 -19.03 28.56
CA MET A 488 0.92 -17.87 28.41
C MET A 488 -0.54 -18.33 28.34
N ARG A 489 -1.16 -18.48 29.51
CA ARG A 489 -2.55 -18.96 29.67
C ARG A 489 -3.47 -17.81 30.07
N LYS A 490 -4.59 -17.65 29.37
CA LYS A 490 -5.72 -16.81 29.83
C LYS A 490 -6.32 -17.46 31.08
N GLN A 491 -6.60 -16.68 32.12
CA GLN A 491 -7.48 -17.15 33.19
C GLN A 491 -8.90 -17.23 32.65
N PRO A 492 -9.56 -18.40 32.66
CA PRO A 492 -10.94 -18.51 32.20
C PRO A 492 -11.84 -17.60 33.05
N ALA A 493 -12.79 -16.92 32.40
CA ALA A 493 -13.88 -16.26 33.13
C ALA A 493 -14.66 -17.33 33.92
N CYS A 494 -14.80 -17.10 35.22
CA CYS A 494 -15.43 -18.01 36.16
C CYS A 494 -16.53 -17.25 36.92
N SER A 495 -17.72 -17.84 36.95
CA SER A 495 -18.86 -17.32 37.68
C SER A 495 -19.26 -18.31 38.75
N TRP A 496 -19.59 -17.85 39.95
CA TRP A 496 -20.10 -18.70 41.01
C TRP A 496 -21.30 -18.10 41.71
N ILE A 497 -22.11 -18.99 42.27
CA ILE A 497 -23.31 -18.69 43.02
C ILE A 497 -23.27 -19.48 44.33
N GLU A 498 -23.78 -18.87 45.39
CA GLU A 498 -23.96 -19.55 46.68
C GLU A 498 -25.41 -19.98 46.82
N VAL A 499 -25.64 -21.29 46.90
CA VAL A 499 -26.97 -21.87 47.12
C VAL A 499 -26.88 -22.85 48.29
N LYS A 500 -27.77 -22.71 49.28
CA LYS A 500 -27.80 -23.55 50.49
C LYS A 500 -26.42 -23.63 51.19
N SER A 501 -25.73 -22.49 51.31
CA SER A 501 -24.39 -22.39 51.94
C SER A 501 -23.29 -23.19 51.24
N LYS A 502 -23.48 -23.53 49.95
CA LYS A 502 -22.48 -24.16 49.10
C LYS A 502 -22.19 -23.27 47.89
N VAL A 503 -20.92 -23.05 47.59
CA VAL A 503 -20.48 -22.30 46.41
C VAL A 503 -20.40 -23.25 45.22
N HIS A 504 -21.05 -22.87 44.13
CA HIS A 504 -21.05 -23.58 42.86
C HIS A 504 -20.38 -22.69 41.82
N ALA A 505 -19.25 -23.13 41.27
CA ALA A 505 -18.49 -22.40 40.26
C ALA A 505 -18.70 -23.00 38.86
N PHE A 506 -18.73 -22.12 37.88
CA PHE A 506 -19.01 -22.42 36.48
C PHE A 506 -17.94 -21.76 35.61
N VAL A 507 -17.40 -22.53 34.68
CA VAL A 507 -16.46 -22.09 33.65
C VAL A 507 -17.03 -22.49 32.30
N ALA A 508 -16.89 -21.64 31.29
CA ALA A 508 -17.40 -21.95 29.95
C ALA A 508 -16.80 -23.28 29.44
N HIS A 509 -17.65 -24.15 28.90
CA HIS A 509 -17.32 -25.51 28.43
C HIS A 509 -16.97 -26.54 29.52
N ASP A 510 -17.08 -26.19 30.81
CA ASP A 510 -16.94 -27.15 31.91
C ASP A 510 -18.25 -27.92 32.14
N LYS A 511 -18.21 -29.23 31.87
CA LYS A 511 -19.35 -30.15 32.03
C LYS A 511 -19.33 -30.93 33.34
N SER A 512 -18.40 -30.63 34.24
CA SER A 512 -18.18 -31.41 35.47
C SER A 512 -19.25 -31.20 36.54
N HIS A 513 -20.11 -30.19 36.38
CA HIS A 513 -21.11 -29.85 37.39
C HIS A 513 -22.22 -30.92 37.46
N PRO A 514 -22.61 -31.44 38.65
CA PRO A 514 -23.59 -32.52 38.79
C PRO A 514 -25.00 -32.22 38.25
N TYR A 515 -25.33 -30.94 38.05
CA TYR A 515 -26.61 -30.48 37.50
C TYR A 515 -26.49 -29.99 36.05
N TYR A 516 -25.36 -30.21 35.37
CA TYR A 516 -25.08 -29.64 34.05
C TYR A 516 -26.20 -29.88 33.04
N ASP A 517 -26.71 -31.11 32.92
CA ASP A 517 -27.77 -31.43 31.96
C ASP A 517 -29.07 -30.64 32.24
N LYS A 518 -29.46 -30.50 33.52
CA LYS A 518 -30.64 -29.72 33.92
C LYS A 518 -30.44 -28.22 33.74
N ILE A 519 -29.21 -27.74 33.91
CA ILE A 519 -28.86 -26.34 33.67
C ILE A 519 -29.01 -26.04 32.17
N MET A 520 -28.56 -26.94 31.30
CA MET A 520 -28.68 -26.78 29.85
C MET A 520 -30.13 -26.85 29.38
N GLU A 521 -30.92 -27.81 29.86
CA GLU A 521 -32.36 -27.88 29.59
C GLU A 521 -33.08 -26.58 30.01
N THR A 522 -32.70 -26.00 31.15
CA THR A 522 -33.27 -24.72 31.61
C THR A 522 -32.85 -23.56 30.72
N LEU A 523 -31.59 -23.55 30.24
CA LEU A 523 -31.11 -22.52 29.32
C LEU A 523 -31.82 -22.59 27.97
N GLU A 524 -32.07 -23.79 27.44
CA GLU A 524 -32.85 -23.99 26.21
C GLU A 524 -34.26 -23.41 26.35
N VAL A 525 -34.96 -23.73 27.45
CA VAL A 525 -36.30 -23.18 27.72
C VAL A 525 -36.28 -21.65 27.85
N LEU A 526 -35.28 -21.09 28.52
CA LEU A 526 -35.15 -19.64 28.68
C LEU A 526 -34.84 -18.95 27.35
N LEU A 527 -34.02 -19.56 26.50
CA LEU A 527 -33.72 -19.04 25.16
C LEU A 527 -34.94 -19.05 24.27
N GLU A 528 -35.72 -20.14 24.27
CA GLU A 528 -36.97 -20.22 23.53
C GLU A 528 -37.95 -19.12 23.99
N GLN A 529 -38.05 -18.87 25.31
CA GLN A 529 -38.86 -17.77 25.85
C GLN A 529 -38.34 -16.39 25.43
N MET A 530 -37.03 -16.17 25.43
CA MET A 530 -36.41 -14.93 24.98
C MET A 530 -36.67 -14.69 23.49
N GLU A 531 -36.58 -15.72 22.65
CA GLU A 531 -36.88 -15.65 21.21
C GLU A 531 -38.34 -15.28 20.95
N HIS A 532 -39.29 -15.88 21.69
CA HIS A 532 -40.70 -15.48 21.65
C HIS A 532 -40.93 -14.02 22.09
N ALA A 533 -40.07 -13.49 22.96
CA ALA A 533 -40.06 -12.08 23.37
C ALA A 533 -39.35 -11.15 22.36
N GLY A 534 -38.83 -11.69 21.25
CA GLY A 534 -38.22 -10.93 20.16
C GLY A 534 -36.68 -10.86 20.20
N TYR A 535 -36.02 -11.62 21.06
CA TYR A 535 -34.56 -11.74 21.07
C TYR A 535 -34.07 -12.54 19.85
N VAL A 536 -33.12 -12.01 19.09
CA VAL A 536 -32.47 -12.71 17.97
C VAL A 536 -31.00 -12.92 18.34
N PRO A 537 -30.52 -14.18 18.46
CA PRO A 537 -29.12 -14.45 18.71
C PRO A 537 -28.26 -13.99 17.52
N ASN A 538 -27.31 -13.09 17.73
CA ASN A 538 -26.35 -12.70 16.69
C ASN A 538 -25.32 -13.83 16.49
N THR A 539 -25.39 -14.54 15.36
CA THR A 539 -24.46 -15.63 14.99
C THR A 539 -23.36 -15.20 14.03
N GLU A 540 -23.37 -13.94 13.57
CA GLU A 540 -22.39 -13.42 12.60
C GLU A 540 -20.96 -13.34 13.17
N ASP A 541 -20.81 -13.30 14.50
CA ASP A 541 -19.53 -13.15 15.22
C ASP A 541 -18.88 -14.48 15.66
N ILE A 542 -19.34 -15.64 15.17
CA ILE A 542 -18.78 -16.96 15.53
C ILE A 542 -17.94 -17.53 14.39
N LEU A 543 -16.62 -17.37 14.51
CA LEU A 543 -15.60 -17.68 13.49
C LEU A 543 -15.13 -19.15 13.50
N HIS A 544 -15.85 -20.05 14.16
CA HIS A 544 -15.59 -21.49 14.09
C HIS A 544 -16.29 -22.08 12.85
N ASP A 545 -15.58 -22.97 12.14
CA ASP A 545 -16.12 -23.75 11.02
C ASP A 545 -17.01 -24.88 11.55
N VAL A 546 -18.17 -24.48 12.09
CA VAL A 546 -19.20 -25.32 12.70
C VAL A 546 -20.56 -24.88 12.15
N GLU A 547 -21.49 -25.84 12.02
CA GLU A 547 -22.84 -25.57 11.50
C GLU A 547 -23.56 -24.50 12.34
N GLU A 548 -24.49 -23.74 11.75
CA GLU A 548 -25.23 -22.65 12.43
C GLU A 548 -25.93 -23.11 13.73
N GLU A 549 -26.29 -24.39 13.80
CA GLU A 549 -26.87 -25.02 14.99
C GLU A 549 -25.84 -25.14 16.13
N GLN A 550 -24.59 -25.49 15.81
CA GLN A 550 -23.48 -25.56 16.78
C GLN A 550 -22.98 -24.18 17.22
N LYS A 551 -23.16 -23.16 16.37
CA LYS A 551 -22.91 -21.75 16.73
C LYS A 551 -23.88 -21.28 17.82
N ARG A 552 -25.13 -21.73 17.80
CA ARG A 552 -26.12 -21.45 18.86
C ARG A 552 -25.72 -22.09 20.19
N ASP A 553 -25.21 -23.32 20.17
CA ASP A 553 -24.76 -24.02 21.38
C ASP A 553 -23.57 -23.33 22.06
N LEU A 554 -22.65 -22.76 21.27
CA LEU A 554 -21.50 -21.99 21.77
C LEU A 554 -21.91 -20.71 22.54
N LEU A 555 -23.03 -20.07 22.17
CA LEU A 555 -23.58 -18.89 22.86
C LEU A 555 -24.26 -19.25 24.19
N CYS A 556 -24.66 -20.51 24.39
CA CYS A 556 -25.36 -20.95 25.60
C CYS A 556 -24.41 -21.24 26.77
N GLY A 557 -23.14 -21.52 26.47
CA GLY A 557 -22.13 -21.98 27.43
C GLY A 557 -21.41 -20.92 28.27
N HIS A 558 -21.86 -19.65 28.27
CA HIS A 558 -21.23 -18.61 29.10
C HIS A 558 -21.37 -18.89 30.60
N SER A 559 -20.30 -18.67 31.36
CA SER A 559 -20.23 -19.00 32.79
C SER A 559 -21.36 -18.40 33.64
N GLU A 560 -21.79 -17.19 33.29
CA GLU A 560 -22.85 -16.44 33.94
C GLU A 560 -24.23 -17.04 33.67
N ARG A 561 -24.48 -17.46 32.42
CA ARG A 561 -25.73 -18.10 32.01
C ARG A 561 -25.89 -19.43 32.73
N LEU A 562 -24.83 -20.22 32.82
CA LEU A 562 -24.78 -21.45 33.61
C LEU A 562 -25.09 -21.20 35.09
N ALA A 563 -24.50 -20.15 35.67
CA ALA A 563 -24.73 -19.79 37.07
C ALA A 563 -26.16 -19.29 37.32
N ILE A 564 -26.73 -18.50 36.41
CA ILE A 564 -28.11 -18.00 36.48
C ILE A 564 -29.09 -19.17 36.37
N ALA A 565 -28.96 -20.03 35.36
CA ALA A 565 -29.82 -21.18 35.18
C ALA A 565 -29.75 -22.15 36.37
N PHE A 566 -28.55 -22.38 36.92
CA PHE A 566 -28.39 -23.13 38.17
C PHE A 566 -29.11 -22.45 39.35
N GLY A 567 -29.01 -21.12 39.46
CA GLY A 567 -29.75 -20.34 40.46
C GLY A 567 -31.25 -20.50 40.33
N ILE A 568 -31.79 -20.46 39.11
CA ILE A 568 -33.22 -20.61 38.83
C ILE A 568 -33.73 -22.00 39.25
N ILE A 569 -33.02 -23.08 38.89
CA ILE A 569 -33.46 -24.44 39.25
C ILE A 569 -33.25 -24.78 40.73
N SER A 570 -32.34 -24.07 41.40
CA SER A 570 -31.90 -24.44 42.75
C SER A 570 -32.44 -23.55 43.86
N THR A 571 -33.19 -22.49 43.52
CA THR A 571 -33.77 -21.54 44.48
C THR A 571 -35.29 -21.38 44.31
N PRO A 572 -36.04 -21.10 45.39
CA PRO A 572 -37.49 -20.86 45.29
C PRO A 572 -37.83 -19.60 44.47
N PRO A 573 -39.01 -19.54 43.83
CA PRO A 573 -39.50 -18.34 43.14
C PRO A 573 -39.45 -17.10 44.04
N GLY A 574 -39.00 -15.97 43.49
CA GLY A 574 -38.84 -14.71 44.23
C GLY A 574 -37.51 -14.58 45.00
N THR A 575 -36.66 -15.61 45.01
CA THR A 575 -35.31 -15.53 45.60
C THR A 575 -34.40 -14.69 44.70
N THR A 576 -33.64 -13.76 45.30
CA THR A 576 -32.63 -13.00 44.56
C THR A 576 -31.42 -13.89 44.24
N ILE A 577 -31.13 -14.07 42.96
CA ILE A 577 -29.96 -14.80 42.48
C ILE A 577 -28.77 -13.84 42.45
N ARG A 578 -27.70 -14.15 43.21
CA ARG A 578 -26.45 -13.38 43.22
C ARG A 578 -25.34 -14.20 42.58
N VAL A 579 -24.95 -13.81 41.36
CA VAL A 579 -23.79 -14.38 40.65
C VAL A 579 -22.58 -13.50 40.92
N THR A 580 -21.49 -14.12 41.34
CA THR A 580 -20.20 -13.47 41.58
C THR A 580 -19.22 -13.94 40.51
N LYS A 581 -18.44 -13.03 39.93
CA LYS A 581 -17.49 -13.34 38.84
C LYS A 581 -16.06 -13.08 39.33
N ASN A 582 -15.07 -13.81 38.80
CA ASN A 582 -13.63 -13.57 39.07
C ASN A 582 -13.09 -12.29 38.40
N LEU A 583 -13.96 -11.34 38.08
CA LEU A 583 -13.66 -10.10 37.37
C LEU A 583 -14.12 -8.92 38.24
N ARG A 584 -13.64 -7.71 37.96
CA ARG A 584 -13.98 -6.51 38.76
C ARG A 584 -15.50 -6.39 38.95
N VAL A 585 -15.95 -6.44 40.21
CA VAL A 585 -17.35 -6.32 40.59
C VAL A 585 -17.65 -4.84 40.81
N TYR A 586 -18.53 -4.27 39.98
CA TYR A 586 -19.07 -2.94 40.20
C TYR A 586 -20.36 -3.07 41.01
N LEU A 587 -20.44 -2.36 42.14
CA LEU A 587 -21.67 -2.23 42.92
C LEU A 587 -22.52 -1.13 42.27
N CYS A 588 -23.61 -1.51 41.61
CA CYS A 588 -24.52 -0.57 40.97
C CYS A 588 -25.80 -0.39 41.80
N GLU A 589 -26.32 0.83 41.84
CA GLU A 589 -27.64 1.13 42.39
C GLU A 589 -28.74 0.64 41.43
N LYS A 590 -29.81 0.05 41.96
CA LYS A 590 -30.94 -0.40 41.13
C LYS A 590 -31.85 0.79 40.85
N LEU A 591 -32.02 1.12 39.57
CA LEU A 591 -32.98 2.14 39.10
C LEU A 591 -34.21 1.48 38.47
N ALA A 592 -35.39 2.06 38.67
CA ALA A 592 -36.62 1.66 38.01
C ALA A 592 -36.75 2.43 36.68
N LEU A 593 -36.57 1.73 35.56
CA LEU A 593 -36.59 2.30 34.21
C LEU A 593 -38.02 2.21 33.63
N VAL A 594 -38.46 3.27 32.97
CA VAL A 594 -39.79 3.38 32.35
C VAL A 594 -39.69 3.21 30.84
N ASN A 595 -38.74 3.87 30.20
CA ASN A 595 -38.53 3.80 28.75
C ASN A 595 -37.05 3.62 28.42
N GLU A 596 -36.82 2.79 27.41
CA GLU A 596 -35.50 2.49 26.86
C GLU A 596 -35.32 3.19 25.52
N MET A 597 -34.19 3.88 25.36
CA MET A 597 -33.83 4.65 24.18
C MET A 597 -32.41 4.29 23.72
N TYR A 598 -32.03 4.73 22.54
CA TYR A 598 -30.68 4.53 21.99
C TYR A 598 -29.98 5.87 21.79
N PHE A 599 -28.68 5.94 22.10
CA PHE A 599 -27.85 7.13 21.93
C PHE A 599 -26.42 6.74 21.58
N VAL A 600 -25.89 7.35 20.52
CA VAL A 600 -24.50 7.18 20.10
C VAL A 600 -23.91 8.49 19.61
N ILE A 601 -22.64 8.71 19.90
CA ILE A 601 -21.81 9.75 19.29
C ILE A 601 -20.75 9.04 18.44
N THR A 602 -20.64 9.43 17.17
CA THR A 602 -19.65 8.88 16.25
C THR A 602 -19.12 9.96 15.32
N LEU A 603 -18.08 9.65 14.54
CA LEU A 603 -17.51 10.56 13.54
C LEU A 603 -18.17 10.32 12.18
N ASP A 604 -18.74 11.36 11.58
CA ASP A 604 -19.33 11.29 10.25
C ASP A 604 -18.42 11.95 9.20
N ARG A 605 -18.16 11.21 8.12
CA ARG A 605 -17.30 11.64 7.02
C ARG A 605 -17.95 12.77 6.19
N THR A 606 -19.28 12.81 6.13
CA THR A 606 -19.96 13.82 5.30
C THR A 606 -19.92 15.21 5.93
N THR A 607 -20.01 15.26 7.26
CA THR A 607 -19.94 16.49 8.06
C THR A 607 -18.54 16.81 8.58
N ALA A 608 -17.57 15.91 8.36
CA ALA A 608 -16.19 16.03 8.82
C ALA A 608 -16.08 16.32 10.33
N GLY A 609 -16.98 15.74 11.13
CA GLY A 609 -17.08 16.02 12.56
C GLY A 609 -17.96 15.02 13.32
N PRO A 610 -18.12 15.22 14.63
CA PRO A 610 -18.98 14.39 15.46
C PRO A 610 -20.46 14.53 15.08
N ILE A 611 -21.18 13.41 15.09
CA ILE A 611 -22.62 13.35 14.94
C ILE A 611 -23.22 12.61 16.14
N ILE A 612 -24.27 13.18 16.71
CA ILE A 612 -25.09 12.50 17.71
C ILE A 612 -26.24 11.82 16.98
N ILE A 613 -26.41 10.52 17.20
CA ILE A 613 -27.53 9.74 16.69
C ILE A 613 -28.32 9.21 17.88
N ALA A 614 -29.62 9.45 17.89
CA ALA A 614 -30.51 9.07 18.98
C ALA A 614 -31.79 8.44 18.43
N CYS A 615 -32.34 7.44 19.13
CA CYS A 615 -33.61 6.81 18.75
C CYS A 615 -34.55 6.72 19.94
N LYS A 616 -35.84 6.97 19.69
CA LYS A 616 -36.91 6.85 20.69
C LYS A 616 -37.15 5.42 21.18
N LYS A 617 -36.59 4.42 20.47
CA LYS A 617 -36.58 3.03 20.90
C LYS A 617 -35.16 2.59 21.23
N GLY A 618 -35.04 1.83 22.32
CA GLY A 618 -33.85 1.06 22.63
C GLY A 618 -33.55 0.02 21.55
N GLY A 619 -32.29 -0.39 21.49
CA GLY A 619 -31.78 -1.36 20.52
C GLY A 619 -30.30 -1.62 20.78
N THR A 620 -29.78 -2.68 20.17
CA THR A 620 -28.40 -3.13 20.34
C THR A 620 -27.41 -2.53 19.33
N SER A 621 -27.91 -2.07 18.17
CA SER A 621 -27.11 -1.42 17.12
C SER A 621 -27.92 -0.35 16.40
N ILE A 622 -27.24 0.63 15.81
CA ILE A 622 -27.90 1.68 15.01
C ILE A 622 -28.40 1.14 13.67
N GLU A 623 -27.75 0.12 13.12
CA GLU A 623 -28.12 -0.52 11.86
C GLU A 623 -29.51 -1.16 11.96
N ASP A 624 -29.75 -1.94 13.02
CA ASP A 624 -31.05 -2.59 13.26
C ASP A 624 -32.18 -1.58 13.46
N LEU A 625 -31.88 -0.50 14.19
CA LEU A 625 -32.83 0.58 14.43
C LEU A 625 -33.14 1.36 13.16
N ALA A 626 -32.13 1.57 12.29
CA ALA A 626 -32.30 2.26 11.03
C ALA A 626 -33.12 1.43 10.03
N GLU A 627 -33.03 0.11 10.07
CA GLU A 627 -33.86 -0.78 9.26
C GLU A 627 -35.31 -0.84 9.76
N LYS A 628 -35.50 -1.03 11.08
CA LYS A 628 -36.84 -1.27 11.66
C LYS A 628 -37.63 0.01 11.95
N PHE A 629 -36.94 1.09 12.35
CA PHE A 629 -37.57 2.33 12.82
C PHE A 629 -36.85 3.59 12.30
N PRO A 630 -36.66 3.75 10.98
CA PRO A 630 -35.92 4.89 10.40
C PRO A 630 -36.50 6.26 10.80
N ASP A 631 -37.83 6.36 10.89
CA ASP A 631 -38.54 7.60 11.22
C ASP A 631 -38.41 8.01 12.71
N MET A 632 -37.87 7.12 13.56
CA MET A 632 -37.67 7.37 14.99
C MET A 632 -36.25 7.83 15.33
N ILE A 633 -35.37 7.92 14.32
CA ILE A 633 -33.95 8.29 14.48
C ILE A 633 -33.77 9.79 14.26
N ILE A 634 -33.04 10.42 15.17
CA ILE A 634 -32.57 11.79 15.06
C ILE A 634 -31.07 11.78 14.86
N LYS A 635 -30.60 12.60 13.91
CA LYS A 635 -29.19 12.84 13.65
C LYS A 635 -28.90 14.31 13.85
N VAL A 636 -28.00 14.64 14.78
CA VAL A 636 -27.59 16.01 15.10
C VAL A 636 -26.09 16.13 14.85
N PRO A 637 -25.67 16.67 13.69
CA PRO A 637 -24.26 16.94 13.42
C PRO A 637 -23.78 18.12 14.27
N ILE A 638 -22.58 17.99 14.83
CA ILE A 638 -21.98 18.99 15.71
C ILE A 638 -20.82 19.68 14.98
N ASP A 639 -20.86 21.00 14.96
CA ASP A 639 -19.76 21.83 14.46
C ASP A 639 -18.57 21.73 15.43
N VAL A 640 -17.43 21.25 14.92
CA VAL A 640 -16.20 21.04 15.71
C VAL A 640 -15.65 22.32 16.35
N PHE A 641 -15.90 23.49 15.76
CA PHE A 641 -15.44 24.76 16.32
C PHE A 641 -16.37 25.30 17.40
N LYS A 642 -17.65 24.92 17.37
CA LYS A 642 -18.65 25.35 18.37
C LYS A 642 -18.83 24.36 19.52
N GLY A 643 -18.64 23.07 19.26
CA GLY A 643 -18.95 22.00 20.19
C GLY A 643 -20.46 21.85 20.49
N ILE A 644 -20.79 21.09 21.53
CA ILE A 644 -22.18 20.89 21.96
C ILE A 644 -22.72 22.17 22.64
N THR A 645 -23.73 22.78 22.03
CA THR A 645 -24.47 23.93 22.59
C THR A 645 -25.77 23.47 23.22
N ASP A 646 -26.39 24.32 24.03
CA ASP A 646 -27.72 24.04 24.59
C ASP A 646 -28.77 23.83 23.49
N GLU A 647 -28.64 24.51 22.34
CA GLU A 647 -29.52 24.31 21.20
C GLU A 647 -29.36 22.92 20.58
N TYR A 648 -28.13 22.44 20.40
CA TYR A 648 -27.88 21.10 19.87
C TYR A 648 -28.36 20.02 20.85
N ALA A 649 -28.04 20.17 22.14
CA ALA A 649 -28.47 19.24 23.17
C ALA A 649 -30.01 19.23 23.31
N ALA A 650 -30.67 20.38 23.25
CA ALA A 650 -32.13 20.47 23.26
C ALA A 650 -32.75 19.74 22.07
N LYS A 651 -32.18 19.86 20.86
CA LYS A 651 -32.66 19.11 19.67
C LYS A 651 -32.59 17.59 19.89
N VAL A 652 -31.52 17.10 20.52
CA VAL A 652 -31.40 15.67 20.85
C VAL A 652 -32.48 15.25 21.86
N VAL A 653 -32.64 16.01 22.95
CA VAL A 653 -33.63 15.70 24.00
C VAL A 653 -35.06 15.76 23.46
N TYR A 654 -35.42 16.79 22.69
CA TYR A 654 -36.73 16.86 22.02
C TYR A 654 -36.94 15.70 21.02
N GLY A 655 -35.88 15.32 20.33
CA GLY A 655 -35.86 14.17 19.44
C GLY A 655 -36.17 12.87 20.17
N LEU A 656 -35.55 12.63 21.32
CA LEU A 656 -35.82 11.46 22.16
C LEU A 656 -37.26 11.45 22.71
N ALA A 657 -37.90 12.61 22.81
CA ALA A 657 -39.24 12.81 23.35
C ALA A 657 -39.50 12.07 24.69
N PRO A 658 -38.61 12.17 25.70
CA PRO A 658 -38.90 11.54 26.99
C PRO A 658 -40.05 12.30 27.67
N MET A 659 -40.74 11.65 28.62
CA MET A 659 -41.74 12.30 29.49
C MET A 659 -41.07 13.15 30.58
N VAL A 660 -40.04 13.93 30.21
CA VAL A 660 -39.10 14.57 31.15
C VAL A 660 -39.82 15.57 32.08
N ALA A 661 -39.59 15.46 33.39
CA ALA A 661 -40.04 16.45 34.37
C ALA A 661 -39.16 17.72 34.37
N ASP A 662 -37.86 17.58 34.02
CA ASP A 662 -36.88 18.68 33.94
C ASP A 662 -36.02 18.61 32.67
N MET A 663 -36.36 19.46 31.69
CA MET A 663 -35.67 19.59 30.40
C MET A 663 -34.20 20.02 30.56
N ASN A 664 -33.89 20.87 31.55
CA ASN A 664 -32.53 21.42 31.72
C ASN A 664 -31.56 20.33 32.16
N THR A 665 -31.99 19.45 33.07
CA THR A 665 -31.18 18.32 33.53
C THR A 665 -30.88 17.34 32.39
N SER A 666 -31.83 17.09 31.49
CA SER A 666 -31.61 16.22 30.33
C SER A 666 -30.67 16.85 29.29
N ILE A 667 -30.79 18.15 29.05
CA ILE A 667 -29.85 18.91 28.20
C ILE A 667 -28.44 18.80 28.75
N GLU A 668 -28.26 19.00 30.06
CA GLU A 668 -26.97 18.84 30.73
C GLU A 668 -26.43 17.41 30.64
N GLN A 669 -27.29 16.40 30.69
CA GLN A 669 -26.87 15.01 30.54
C GLN A 669 -26.29 14.74 29.14
N VAL A 670 -26.94 15.22 28.07
CA VAL A 670 -26.40 15.11 26.69
C VAL A 670 -25.07 15.84 26.55
N LYS A 671 -24.94 17.03 27.15
CA LYS A 671 -23.68 17.79 27.17
C LYS A 671 -22.56 17.05 27.91
N LYS A 672 -22.87 16.39 29.03
CA LYS A 672 -21.91 15.55 29.76
C LYS A 672 -21.44 14.35 28.95
N LEU A 673 -22.34 13.69 28.20
CA LEU A 673 -21.97 12.58 27.32
C LEU A 673 -21.08 13.04 26.17
N TYR A 674 -21.38 14.18 25.55
CA TYR A 674 -20.51 14.76 24.52
C TYR A 674 -19.16 15.20 25.11
N LYS A 675 -19.16 15.78 26.31
CA LYS A 675 -17.93 16.11 27.02
C LYS A 675 -17.10 14.85 27.30
N LEU A 676 -17.73 13.75 27.72
CA LEU A 676 -17.06 12.45 27.90
C LEU A 676 -16.46 11.94 26.58
N PHE A 677 -17.18 12.03 25.46
CA PHE A 677 -16.66 11.66 24.14
C PHE A 677 -15.38 12.43 23.78
N CYS A 678 -15.39 13.75 23.96
CA CYS A 678 -14.22 14.60 23.73
C CYS A 678 -13.10 14.33 24.74
N GLU A 679 -13.43 14.20 26.03
CA GLU A 679 -12.46 13.98 27.08
C GLU A 679 -11.81 12.62 26.95
N CYS A 680 -12.54 11.56 26.59
CA CYS A 680 -11.98 10.23 26.34
C CYS A 680 -11.18 10.15 25.04
N ASP A 681 -11.37 11.08 24.11
CA ASP A 681 -10.77 11.05 22.77
C ASP A 681 -11.08 9.73 22.04
N CYS A 682 -12.36 9.34 22.10
CA CYS A 682 -12.88 8.14 21.46
C CYS A 682 -13.46 8.48 20.07
N THR A 683 -13.50 7.50 19.18
CA THR A 683 -14.11 7.62 17.84
C THR A 683 -15.59 7.27 17.86
N LEU A 684 -16.04 6.54 18.88
CA LEU A 684 -17.43 6.20 19.14
C LEU A 684 -17.69 6.18 20.65
N LEU A 685 -18.83 6.72 21.06
CA LEU A 685 -19.42 6.57 22.39
C LEU A 685 -20.87 6.12 22.21
N GLU A 686 -21.16 4.85 22.44
CA GLU A 686 -22.49 4.25 22.34
C GLU A 686 -23.01 3.95 23.76
N ILE A 687 -24.17 4.50 24.09
CA ILE A 687 -24.79 4.32 25.40
C ILE A 687 -25.86 3.23 25.29
N ASN A 688 -25.61 2.11 25.97
CA ASN A 688 -26.49 0.94 25.95
C ASN A 688 -26.73 0.44 27.39
N LEU A 689 -27.68 0.97 28.14
CA LEU A 689 -28.85 1.72 27.70
C LEU A 689 -28.86 3.18 28.19
N ILE A 690 -29.42 4.08 27.39
CA ILE A 690 -29.94 5.37 27.87
C ILE A 690 -31.44 5.25 28.16
N ALA A 691 -31.85 5.58 29.38
CA ALA A 691 -33.22 5.33 29.85
C ALA A 691 -33.83 6.50 30.61
N GLU A 692 -35.15 6.50 30.67
CA GLU A 692 -35.95 7.36 31.52
C GLU A 692 -36.32 6.63 32.83
N THR A 693 -36.11 7.27 33.97
CA THR A 693 -36.53 6.74 35.28
C THR A 693 -37.98 7.10 35.60
N ALA A 694 -38.56 6.48 36.64
CA ALA A 694 -39.91 6.81 37.14
C ALA A 694 -40.08 8.27 37.60
N ASP A 695 -38.99 8.94 37.96
CA ASP A 695 -38.95 10.36 38.30
C ASP A 695 -38.69 11.25 37.07
N ASN A 696 -38.83 10.69 35.86
CA ASN A 696 -38.63 11.34 34.57
C ASN A 696 -37.24 11.96 34.37
N LEU A 697 -36.19 11.29 34.88
CA LEU A 697 -34.79 11.65 34.66
C LEU A 697 -34.17 10.79 33.55
N LEU A 698 -33.37 11.41 32.69
CA LEU A 698 -32.58 10.72 31.68
C LEU A 698 -31.26 10.21 32.28
N VAL A 699 -31.08 8.89 32.30
CA VAL A 699 -29.90 8.22 32.86
C VAL A 699 -29.17 7.40 31.81
N ALA A 700 -27.84 7.38 31.87
CA ALA A 700 -26.98 6.52 31.06
C ALA A 700 -26.44 5.40 31.96
N ALA A 701 -26.71 4.15 31.61
CA ALA A 701 -26.37 2.99 32.45
C ALA A 701 -24.99 2.40 32.12
N ASP A 702 -24.72 2.18 30.82
CA ASP A 702 -23.47 1.61 30.34
C ASP A 702 -23.04 2.27 29.02
N ALA A 703 -21.74 2.26 28.74
CA ALA A 703 -21.15 2.94 27.61
C ALA A 703 -20.08 2.07 26.94
N LYS A 704 -20.24 1.84 25.64
CA LYS A 704 -19.23 1.25 24.77
C LYS A 704 -18.45 2.37 24.08
N LEU A 705 -17.12 2.35 24.23
CA LEU A 705 -16.22 3.29 23.57
C LEU A 705 -15.35 2.58 22.54
N ASN A 706 -15.29 3.09 21.31
CA ASN A 706 -14.26 2.70 20.35
C ASN A 706 -13.21 3.78 20.21
N PHE A 707 -11.99 3.39 19.89
CA PHE A 707 -10.85 4.28 19.74
C PHE A 707 -10.16 4.04 18.39
N ASP A 708 -9.40 5.02 17.90
CA ASP A 708 -8.47 4.78 16.80
C ASP A 708 -7.22 4.02 17.27
N ASP A 709 -6.47 3.49 16.30
CA ASP A 709 -5.28 2.66 16.52
C ASP A 709 -4.18 3.36 17.34
N ASN A 710 -4.19 4.69 17.41
CA ASN A 710 -3.18 5.48 18.13
C ASN A 710 -3.65 5.97 19.51
N ALA A 711 -4.91 5.71 19.90
CA ALA A 711 -5.44 6.20 21.17
C ALA A 711 -4.70 5.65 22.40
N ALA A 712 -4.09 4.46 22.29
CA ALA A 712 -3.26 3.88 23.35
C ALA A 712 -2.06 4.77 23.74
N PHE A 713 -1.57 5.60 22.82
CA PHE A 713 -0.52 6.57 23.11
C PHE A 713 -1.06 7.81 23.85
N ARG A 714 -2.24 8.29 23.45
CA ARG A 714 -2.84 9.53 23.94
C ARG A 714 -3.57 9.35 25.26
N ARG A 715 -4.12 8.15 25.51
CA ARG A 715 -5.00 7.81 26.64
C ARG A 715 -4.46 6.66 27.49
N LYS A 716 -3.18 6.72 27.86
CA LYS A 716 -2.50 5.65 28.62
C LYS A 716 -3.27 5.19 29.87
N GLU A 717 -3.93 6.12 30.56
CA GLU A 717 -4.73 5.86 31.75
C GLU A 717 -5.95 4.98 31.46
N ILE A 718 -6.67 5.24 30.36
CA ILE A 718 -7.82 4.43 29.93
C ILE A 718 -7.35 3.04 29.53
N PHE A 719 -6.29 2.95 28.73
CA PHE A 719 -5.76 1.65 28.30
C PHE A 719 -5.04 0.88 29.42
N ALA A 720 -4.65 1.54 30.51
CA ALA A 720 -4.17 0.87 31.73
C ALA A 720 -5.32 0.24 32.54
N LEU A 721 -6.56 0.71 32.35
CA LEU A 721 -7.75 0.07 32.93
C LEU A 721 -8.19 -1.17 32.14
N ARG A 722 -7.56 -1.44 30.98
CA ARG A 722 -7.85 -2.60 30.13
C ARG A 722 -7.72 -3.89 30.92
N ASP A 723 -8.82 -4.63 30.97
CA ASP A 723 -8.86 -5.94 31.62
C ASP A 723 -8.86 -7.04 30.55
N SER A 724 -7.68 -7.57 30.24
CA SER A 724 -7.49 -8.64 29.25
C SER A 724 -8.23 -9.95 29.60
N SER A 725 -8.77 -10.06 30.82
CA SER A 725 -9.59 -11.21 31.23
C SER A 725 -11.08 -11.03 30.91
N GLN A 726 -11.54 -9.78 30.67
CA GLN A 726 -12.89 -9.43 30.22
C GLN A 726 -13.01 -9.31 28.70
N GLU A 727 -11.89 -9.21 27.98
CA GLU A 727 -11.92 -9.26 26.52
C GLU A 727 -12.59 -10.54 26.06
N ASP A 728 -13.59 -10.39 25.21
CA ASP A 728 -14.25 -11.51 24.58
C ASP A 728 -13.17 -12.40 23.95
N PRO A 729 -13.15 -13.72 24.21
CA PRO A 729 -12.30 -14.63 23.44
C PRO A 729 -12.35 -14.35 21.93
N ARG A 730 -13.49 -13.84 21.43
CA ARG A 730 -13.75 -13.42 20.05
C ARG A 730 -13.18 -12.06 19.61
N GLU A 731 -12.95 -11.11 20.52
CA GLU A 731 -12.22 -9.84 20.21
C GLU A 731 -10.70 -10.05 20.13
N LEU A 732 -10.26 -11.18 20.63
CA LEU A 732 -8.96 -11.79 20.37
C LEU A 732 -9.04 -12.76 19.17
N GLU A 733 -10.21 -13.13 18.64
CA GLU A 733 -10.34 -13.92 17.40
C GLU A 733 -10.76 -13.09 16.17
N SER A 734 -10.88 -11.74 16.27
CA SER A 734 -11.19 -10.83 15.15
C SER A 734 -9.99 -10.05 14.59
#